data_AF-A0A4Y2HQD4-F1
#
_entry.id   AF-A0A4Y2HQD4-F1
#
_cell.length_a   1.000
_cell.length_b   1.000
_cell.length_c   1.000
_cell.angle_alpha   90.00
_cell.angle_beta   90.00
_cell.angle_gamma   90.00
#
_symmetry.space_group_name_H-M   'P 1'
#
loop_
_entity.id
_entity.type
_entity.pdbx_description
1 polymer ?
#
loop_
_entity_poly.entity_id
_entity_poly.type
_entity_poly.pdbx_seq_one_letter_code
_entity_poly.pdbx_strand_id
1 'polypeptide(L)'
;MVLSSIATLFTILLDPIFWIKWAIAYVAMRIRSAFHHKRFDLYDIDAIGDPVKLGYIVPQFEKEIEAPFPESHLQDAADEVNFYGVNSKSESFFVRISRGLNQKADAFIYLKLATGKTYSLTETVGYQQSSDGDCQIFSCGKLQIHYVCPMRRWRIYYCGLLKETSEDKTDVEELVFVKFAFSWKASSDVYDLTFDTNPQEITSAIVRSDWALPFVPPIQKFNDVFNLYAQTGVVTGTISVNDGPDYEIYLFGEKIRNLGKYDAAAGCRFTTVLGNSPSNGMHFHLSNFSVPHICNNLPAGFIAEQDGEIQPLEKLEISIKPNTANNTRSSFEAHFSTGHNYEVSGTVVESLIFRSSQGWTETFELSYIEFTMKNRRGFGFILSGNVENPKRTIKPAPAIVFPDIVPLTVQFTEDASHFGEISGGKGSSLGKLTLLGEREKTFIVPKGIIVTTAAYKEFLTQEIHGAVKVLENVAYGNETGDLKEVCTKVQEIVKNTSLPNKIRKSIIEDLKEIFGDEVNNRKFAVRSSATGEDTTAMSAAGQMDTFLGVQGLEEIFLAVQKCWASQFGHIAVEYKRRYGQVLNCPMAVVIQEMVACDVSGVMFTCDPVTNNPSVITVTANYGLGEVGLLCKINNYLILFLEFWKDIQLYVFTEPLISKWLLDL
;
A
#
# COMPACT_ATOMS: atom_id res chain seq x y z
N MET A 1 -8.94 -47.76 11.15
CA MET A 1 -8.26 -46.58 10.59
C MET A 1 -7.14 -46.04 11.49
N VAL A 2 -7.36 -45.86 12.79
CA VAL A 2 -6.29 -45.50 13.76
C VAL A 2 -5.20 -46.59 13.85
N LEU A 3 -5.59 -47.87 13.92
CA LEU A 3 -4.64 -49.00 13.94
C LEU A 3 -3.81 -49.17 12.65
N SER A 4 -4.35 -48.81 11.47
CA SER A 4 -3.58 -48.90 10.22
C SER A 4 -2.60 -47.75 10.06
N SER A 5 -2.91 -46.58 10.63
CA SER A 5 -2.05 -45.39 10.64
C SER A 5 -0.89 -45.57 11.63
N ILE A 6 -1.12 -46.20 12.78
CA ILE A 6 -0.07 -46.56 13.75
C ILE A 6 0.84 -47.64 13.17
N ALA A 7 0.28 -48.65 12.48
CA ALA A 7 1.06 -49.71 11.84
C ALA A 7 1.96 -49.20 10.69
N THR A 8 1.49 -48.20 9.93
CA THR A 8 2.31 -47.54 8.88
C THR A 8 3.37 -46.60 9.47
N LEU A 9 3.08 -45.90 10.58
CA LEU A 9 4.09 -45.11 11.29
C LEU A 9 5.22 -46.00 11.85
N PHE A 10 4.87 -47.16 12.40
CA PHE A 10 5.84 -48.13 12.94
C PHE A 10 6.71 -48.78 11.85
N THR A 11 6.18 -49.05 10.65
CA THR A 11 6.99 -49.56 9.53
C THR A 11 7.92 -48.51 8.93
N ILE A 12 7.52 -47.23 8.90
CA ILE A 12 8.38 -46.12 8.44
C ILE A 12 9.56 -45.89 9.40
N LEU A 13 9.32 -45.98 10.72
CA LEU A 13 10.37 -45.83 11.74
C LEU A 13 11.36 -47.00 11.79
N LEU A 14 11.01 -48.16 11.19
CA LEU A 14 11.90 -49.33 11.06
C LEU A 14 12.58 -49.42 9.69
N ASP A 15 12.33 -48.48 8.79
CA ASP A 15 12.93 -48.44 7.47
C ASP A 15 14.37 -47.87 7.55
N PRO A 16 15.42 -48.65 7.22
CA PRO A 16 16.79 -48.14 7.19
C PRO A 16 16.96 -46.96 6.23
N ILE A 17 16.14 -46.86 5.17
CA ILE A 17 16.18 -45.74 4.23
C ILE A 17 15.72 -44.44 4.90
N PHE A 18 14.72 -44.51 5.78
CA PHE A 18 14.26 -43.36 6.56
C PHE A 18 15.39 -42.77 7.40
N TRP A 19 16.09 -43.60 8.17
CA TRP A 19 17.17 -43.14 9.04
C TRP A 19 18.39 -42.62 8.28
N ILE A 20 18.71 -43.20 7.12
CA ILE A 20 19.77 -42.67 6.23
C ILE A 20 19.38 -41.27 5.72
N LYS A 21 18.15 -41.12 5.18
CA LYS A 21 17.63 -39.82 4.75
C LYS A 21 17.62 -38.82 5.91
N TRP A 22 17.22 -39.26 7.10
CA TRP A 22 17.18 -38.43 8.30
C TRP A 22 18.57 -37.93 8.70
N ALA A 23 19.58 -38.81 8.73
CA ALA A 23 20.94 -38.42 9.05
C ALA A 23 21.48 -37.37 8.04
N ILE A 24 21.23 -37.59 6.74
CA ILE A 24 21.65 -36.64 5.68
C ILE A 24 20.95 -35.29 5.85
N ALA A 25 19.63 -35.29 6.01
CA ALA A 25 18.85 -34.07 6.18
C ALA A 25 19.20 -33.32 7.47
N TYR A 26 19.41 -34.05 8.58
CA TYR A 26 19.80 -33.47 9.87
C TYR A 26 21.18 -32.80 9.78
N VAL A 27 22.17 -33.47 9.17
CA VAL A 27 23.50 -32.89 8.96
C VAL A 27 23.41 -31.65 8.06
N ALA A 28 22.64 -31.70 6.97
CA ALA A 28 22.42 -30.53 6.11
C ALA A 28 21.79 -29.35 6.87
N MET A 29 20.80 -29.62 7.73
CA MET A 29 20.17 -28.62 8.58
C MET A 29 21.11 -28.05 9.64
N ARG A 30 21.97 -28.87 10.24
CA ARG A 30 22.98 -28.43 11.22
C ARG A 30 24.07 -27.59 10.57
N ILE A 31 24.54 -27.99 9.38
CA ILE A 31 25.48 -27.20 8.57
C ILE A 31 24.84 -25.85 8.26
N ARG A 32 23.60 -25.82 7.76
CA ARG A 32 22.85 -24.58 7.50
C ARG A 32 22.80 -23.67 8.74
N SER A 33 22.39 -24.22 9.89
CA SER A 33 22.27 -23.46 11.14
C SER A 33 23.61 -22.97 11.69
N ALA A 34 24.73 -23.61 11.33
CA ALA A 34 26.06 -23.19 11.75
C ALA A 34 26.61 -22.05 10.88
N PHE A 35 26.24 -22.00 9.60
CA PHE A 35 26.69 -20.96 8.66
C PHE A 35 25.74 -19.76 8.53
N HIS A 36 24.51 -19.87 9.05
CA HIS A 36 23.54 -18.78 9.06
C HIS A 36 23.15 -18.43 10.49
N HIS A 37 23.45 -17.19 10.89
CA HIS A 37 22.93 -16.60 12.12
C HIS A 37 21.41 -16.48 12.06
N LYS A 38 20.74 -16.53 13.22
CA LYS A 38 19.32 -16.25 13.32
C LYS A 38 19.04 -14.88 12.70
N ARG A 39 18.06 -14.82 11.81
CA ARG A 39 17.76 -13.66 10.98
C ARG A 39 17.46 -12.38 11.77
N PHE A 40 16.86 -12.53 12.96
CA PHE A 40 16.41 -11.42 13.81
C PHE A 40 17.20 -11.30 15.13
N ASP A 41 18.33 -11.98 15.25
CA ASP A 41 19.23 -11.87 16.39
C ASP A 41 20.14 -10.63 16.22
N LEU A 42 19.49 -9.46 16.23
CA LEU A 42 20.10 -8.16 15.92
C LEU A 42 20.48 -7.37 17.19
N TYR A 43 19.96 -7.77 18.35
CA TYR A 43 20.07 -7.02 19.59
C TYR A 43 20.87 -7.80 20.63
N ASP A 44 21.75 -7.08 21.33
CA ASP A 44 22.64 -7.63 22.34
C ASP A 44 22.77 -6.60 23.47
N ILE A 45 22.25 -6.95 24.65
CA ILE A 45 22.22 -6.06 25.81
C ILE A 45 23.63 -5.77 26.35
N ASP A 46 24.60 -6.63 26.05
CA ASP A 46 25.99 -6.51 26.49
C ASP A 46 26.86 -5.76 25.48
N ALA A 47 26.32 -5.36 24.32
CA ALA A 47 27.02 -4.64 23.26
C ALA A 47 27.21 -3.13 23.59
N ILE A 48 27.81 -2.84 24.75
CA ILE A 48 28.05 -1.49 25.25
C ILE A 48 28.83 -0.67 24.21
N GLY A 49 28.25 0.45 23.76
CA GLY A 49 28.84 1.35 22.77
C GLY A 49 28.33 1.15 21.33
N ASP A 50 27.53 0.12 21.08
CA ASP A 50 26.84 -0.08 19.80
C ASP A 50 25.35 0.27 19.92
N PRO A 51 24.92 1.47 19.49
CA PRO A 51 23.54 1.91 19.65
C PRO A 51 22.53 1.11 18.82
N VAL A 52 22.98 0.40 17.78
CA VAL A 52 22.10 -0.45 16.97
C VAL A 52 21.82 -1.76 17.72
N LYS A 53 22.87 -2.43 18.19
CA LYS A 53 22.72 -3.67 18.98
C LYS A 53 22.03 -3.45 20.32
N LEU A 54 22.21 -2.29 20.94
CA LEU A 54 21.49 -1.92 22.16
C LEU A 54 20.02 -1.52 21.92
N GLY A 55 19.57 -1.48 20.66
CA GLY A 55 18.18 -1.16 20.30
C GLY A 55 17.81 0.32 20.36
N TYR A 56 18.79 1.23 20.48
CA TYR A 56 18.54 2.67 20.40
C TYR A 56 18.30 3.14 18.96
N ILE A 57 18.88 2.45 17.98
CA ILE A 57 18.70 2.72 16.55
C ILE A 57 18.18 1.46 15.88
N VAL A 58 17.07 1.61 15.15
CA VAL A 58 16.45 0.52 14.36
C VAL A 58 17.37 0.16 13.19
N PRO A 59 17.80 -1.10 13.04
CA PRO A 59 18.58 -1.58 11.90
C PRO A 59 17.85 -1.37 10.58
N GLN A 60 18.59 -0.96 9.54
CA GLN A 60 18.07 -0.78 8.18
C GLN A 60 17.43 -2.06 7.63
N PHE A 61 17.98 -3.22 7.96
CA PHE A 61 17.45 -4.54 7.59
C PHE A 61 15.98 -4.74 7.99
N GLU A 62 15.58 -4.25 9.17
CA GLU A 62 14.20 -4.37 9.62
C GLU A 62 13.26 -3.45 8.83
N LYS A 63 13.74 -2.28 8.39
CA LYS A 63 12.99 -1.41 7.48
C LYS A 63 12.76 -2.12 6.14
N GLU A 64 13.81 -2.73 5.58
CA GLU A 64 13.77 -3.39 4.27
C GLU A 64 12.79 -4.58 4.23
N ILE A 65 12.72 -5.38 5.31
CA ILE A 65 11.83 -6.54 5.36
C ILE A 65 10.36 -6.18 5.68
N GLU A 66 10.14 -5.07 6.40
CA GLU A 66 8.81 -4.58 6.73
C GLU A 66 8.20 -3.71 5.62
N ALA A 67 9.04 -3.13 4.77
CA ALA A 67 8.62 -2.36 3.61
C ALA A 67 7.87 -3.21 2.57
N PRO A 68 6.90 -2.62 1.85
CA PRO A 68 6.36 -3.22 0.64
C PRO A 68 7.47 -3.30 -0.42
N PHE A 69 7.74 -4.51 -0.91
CA PHE A 69 8.80 -4.79 -1.88
C PHE A 69 8.51 -4.23 -3.29
N PRO A 70 9.54 -4.00 -4.12
CA PRO A 70 9.34 -3.60 -5.51
C PRO A 70 8.62 -4.70 -6.32
N GLU A 71 8.04 -4.31 -7.46
CA GLU A 71 7.26 -5.22 -8.31
C GLU A 71 8.08 -6.41 -8.84
N SER A 72 9.41 -6.28 -8.95
CA SER A 72 10.30 -7.38 -9.30
C SER A 72 10.26 -8.53 -8.29
N HIS A 73 10.07 -8.24 -7.00
CA HIS A 73 9.93 -9.26 -5.95
C HIS A 73 8.61 -10.03 -6.09
N LEU A 74 7.53 -9.32 -6.45
CA LEU A 74 6.18 -9.87 -6.59
C LEU A 74 6.03 -10.88 -7.74
N GLN A 75 7.04 -10.99 -8.61
CA GLN A 75 7.10 -12.00 -9.66
C GLN A 75 7.31 -13.40 -9.07
N ASP A 76 8.18 -13.52 -8.07
CA ASP A 76 8.66 -14.81 -7.57
C ASP A 76 8.19 -15.10 -6.14
N ALA A 77 7.87 -14.06 -5.36
CA ALA A 77 7.62 -14.18 -3.94
C ALA A 77 6.40 -13.41 -3.45
N ALA A 78 5.84 -13.90 -2.36
CA ALA A 78 4.78 -13.27 -1.62
C ALA A 78 5.26 -11.95 -1.00
N ASP A 79 4.31 -11.03 -0.85
CA ASP A 79 4.47 -9.84 -0.04
C ASP A 79 3.15 -9.58 0.66
N GLU A 80 2.98 -10.25 1.81
CA GLU A 80 1.73 -10.24 2.57
C GLU A 80 1.96 -9.79 4.00
N VAL A 81 0.97 -9.09 4.53
CA VAL A 81 0.93 -8.71 5.94
C VAL A 81 -0.46 -8.98 6.49
N ASN A 82 -0.51 -9.69 7.61
CA ASN A 82 -1.75 -10.08 8.27
C ASN A 82 -1.71 -9.64 9.73
N PHE A 83 -2.85 -9.19 10.25
CA PHE A 83 -3.05 -8.92 11.66
C PHE A 83 -4.33 -9.58 12.12
N TYR A 84 -4.31 -10.14 13.31
CA TYR A 84 -5.54 -10.53 13.99
C TYR A 84 -5.53 -10.06 15.45
N GLY A 85 -6.71 -10.04 16.05
CA GLY A 85 -6.87 -9.78 17.47
C GLY A 85 -8.18 -10.36 18.01
N VAL A 86 -8.18 -10.74 19.28
CA VAL A 86 -9.36 -11.19 20.02
C VAL A 86 -9.36 -10.63 21.45
N ASN A 87 -10.50 -10.62 22.13
CA ASN A 87 -10.56 -10.30 23.57
C ASN A 87 -11.58 -11.15 24.35
N SER A 88 -11.75 -10.84 25.64
CA SER A 88 -12.66 -11.57 26.54
C SER A 88 -14.15 -11.40 26.23
N LYS A 89 -14.51 -10.42 25.39
CA LYS A 89 -15.90 -10.14 25.00
C LYS A 89 -16.29 -10.84 23.69
N SER A 90 -15.49 -11.79 23.19
CA SER A 90 -15.69 -12.43 21.87
C SER A 90 -15.53 -11.47 20.69
N GLU A 91 -14.96 -10.28 20.93
CA GLU A 91 -14.65 -9.35 19.86
C GLU A 91 -13.41 -9.83 19.14
N SER A 92 -13.45 -9.77 17.83
CA SER A 92 -12.38 -10.30 17.01
C SER A 92 -12.17 -9.48 15.75
N PHE A 93 -10.95 -9.55 15.24
CA PHE A 93 -10.49 -8.77 14.11
C PHE A 93 -9.50 -9.61 13.32
N PHE A 94 -9.58 -9.54 12.00
CA PHE A 94 -8.61 -10.08 11.09
C PHE A 94 -8.51 -9.17 9.86
N VAL A 95 -7.31 -8.71 9.54
CA VAL A 95 -7.02 -8.01 8.28
C VAL A 95 -5.82 -8.60 7.59
N ARG A 96 -5.88 -8.59 6.25
CA ARG A 96 -4.80 -9.03 5.39
C ARG A 96 -4.70 -8.11 4.19
N ILE A 97 -3.47 -7.73 3.84
CA ILE A 97 -3.14 -7.21 2.51
C ILE A 97 -2.15 -8.16 1.86
N SER A 98 -2.45 -8.55 0.64
CA SER A 98 -1.62 -9.40 -0.20
C SER A 98 -1.31 -8.68 -1.51
N ARG A 99 -0.05 -8.35 -1.75
CA ARG A 99 0.37 -7.56 -2.92
C ARG A 99 0.59 -8.45 -4.14
N GLY A 100 0.29 -7.90 -5.30
CA GLY A 100 0.39 -8.57 -6.59
C GLY A 100 0.93 -7.68 -7.71
N LEU A 101 1.09 -8.27 -8.89
CA LEU A 101 1.62 -7.60 -10.08
C LEU A 101 0.62 -6.56 -10.64
N ASN A 102 1.13 -5.61 -11.41
CA ASN A 102 0.40 -4.52 -12.05
C ASN A 102 -0.33 -3.61 -11.06
N GLN A 103 0.30 -3.32 -9.92
CA GLN A 103 -0.28 -2.52 -8.84
C GLN A 103 -1.64 -3.03 -8.34
N LYS A 104 -1.88 -4.35 -8.44
CA LYS A 104 -3.05 -4.99 -7.84
C LYS A 104 -2.71 -5.55 -6.48
N ALA A 105 -3.68 -5.55 -5.58
CA ALA A 105 -3.57 -6.19 -4.28
C ALA A 105 -4.92 -6.79 -3.90
N ASP A 106 -4.89 -7.77 -3.02
CA ASP A 106 -6.07 -8.25 -2.32
C ASP A 106 -6.10 -7.73 -0.89
N ALA A 107 -7.26 -7.30 -0.43
CA ALA A 107 -7.58 -6.97 0.96
C ALA A 107 -8.63 -7.91 1.52
N PHE A 108 -8.45 -8.30 2.77
CA PHE A 108 -9.48 -8.97 3.56
C PHE A 108 -9.67 -8.23 4.87
N ILE A 109 -10.93 -8.06 5.25
CA ILE A 109 -11.34 -7.49 6.54
C ILE A 109 -12.40 -8.42 7.10
N TYR A 110 -12.19 -8.85 8.33
CA TYR A 110 -13.18 -9.50 9.17
C TYR A 110 -13.14 -8.83 10.54
N LEU A 111 -14.32 -8.51 11.05
CA LEU A 111 -14.49 -7.89 12.35
C LEU A 111 -15.75 -8.43 12.99
N LYS A 112 -15.65 -8.76 14.28
CA LYS A 112 -16.77 -9.13 15.14
C LYS A 112 -16.79 -8.21 16.36
N LEU A 113 -17.94 -7.58 16.60
CA LEU A 113 -18.14 -6.71 17.76
C LEU A 113 -18.85 -7.46 18.90
N ALA A 114 -18.83 -6.89 20.11
CA ALA A 114 -19.45 -7.50 21.29
C ALA A 114 -20.97 -7.71 21.16
N THR A 115 -21.61 -7.03 20.20
CA THR A 115 -23.02 -7.22 19.83
C THR A 115 -23.29 -8.55 19.12
N GLY A 116 -22.25 -9.28 18.71
CA GLY A 116 -22.34 -10.49 17.87
C GLY A 116 -22.37 -10.18 16.37
N LYS A 117 -22.54 -8.92 15.97
CA LYS A 117 -22.53 -8.51 14.56
C LYS A 117 -21.14 -8.66 13.95
N THR A 118 -21.11 -9.14 12.71
CA THR A 118 -19.88 -9.33 11.93
C THR A 118 -19.85 -8.42 10.71
N TYR A 119 -18.66 -7.97 10.34
CA TYR A 119 -18.42 -7.04 9.24
C TYR A 119 -17.31 -7.58 8.35
N SER A 120 -17.56 -7.68 7.04
CA SER A 120 -16.60 -8.24 6.09
C SER A 120 -16.55 -7.46 4.77
N LEU A 121 -15.39 -7.49 4.11
CA LEU A 121 -15.20 -6.81 2.83
C LEU A 121 -15.85 -7.63 1.69
N THR A 122 -16.64 -6.99 0.84
CA THR A 122 -17.28 -7.64 -0.32
C THR A 122 -16.37 -7.72 -1.54
N GLU A 123 -15.72 -6.61 -1.89
CA GLU A 123 -14.74 -6.52 -2.96
C GLU A 123 -13.34 -6.65 -2.39
N THR A 124 -12.72 -7.80 -2.61
CA THR A 124 -11.40 -8.10 -2.03
C THR A 124 -10.24 -7.67 -2.92
N VAL A 125 -10.47 -7.34 -4.20
CA VAL A 125 -9.43 -6.96 -5.16
C VAL A 125 -9.44 -5.45 -5.37
N GLY A 126 -8.28 -4.81 -5.26
CA GLY A 126 -8.14 -3.38 -5.48
C GLY A 126 -6.80 -2.99 -6.09
N TYR A 127 -6.65 -1.69 -6.34
CA TYR A 127 -5.37 -1.09 -6.69
C TYR A 127 -4.61 -0.71 -5.42
N GLN A 128 -3.30 -0.92 -5.48
CA GLN A 128 -2.35 -0.48 -4.47
C GLN A 128 -1.52 0.68 -5.02
N GLN A 129 -0.95 1.48 -4.12
CA GLN A 129 0.02 2.50 -4.50
C GLN A 129 1.32 1.85 -5.00
N SER A 130 1.99 2.48 -5.98
CA SER A 130 3.33 2.04 -6.42
C SER A 130 4.30 2.08 -5.24
N SER A 131 5.10 1.03 -5.07
CA SER A 131 6.21 1.01 -4.11
C SER A 131 7.52 0.98 -4.89
N ASP A 132 8.22 2.10 -4.90
CA ASP A 132 9.57 2.21 -5.47
C ASP A 132 10.65 1.83 -4.43
N GLY A 133 10.30 1.02 -3.43
CA GLY A 133 11.21 0.48 -2.41
C GLY A 133 11.35 1.31 -1.12
N ASP A 134 10.83 2.54 -1.07
CA ASP A 134 10.86 3.41 0.12
C ASP A 134 9.49 3.66 0.75
N CYS A 135 8.46 2.92 0.32
CA CYS A 135 7.12 3.05 0.86
C CYS A 135 6.98 2.44 2.26
N GLN A 136 6.15 3.05 3.11
CA GLN A 136 5.82 2.53 4.45
C GLN A 136 4.43 1.90 4.54
N ILE A 137 3.71 1.84 3.42
CA ILE A 137 2.27 1.68 3.37
C ILE A 137 1.90 0.49 2.49
N PHE A 138 1.17 -0.45 3.08
CA PHE A 138 0.39 -1.44 2.34
C PHE A 138 -1.00 -0.87 2.13
N SER A 139 -1.46 -0.77 0.89
CA SER A 139 -2.77 -0.21 0.57
C SER A 139 -3.52 -1.12 -0.38
N CYS A 140 -4.81 -1.28 -0.19
CA CYS A 140 -5.68 -1.90 -1.17
C CYS A 140 -7.10 -1.31 -1.02
N GLY A 141 -7.52 -0.54 -2.03
CA GLY A 141 -8.77 0.23 -1.93
C GLY A 141 -8.74 1.21 -0.76
N LYS A 142 -9.69 1.07 0.18
CA LYS A 142 -9.82 1.94 1.36
C LYS A 142 -9.14 1.39 2.62
N LEU A 143 -8.49 0.23 2.53
CA LEU A 143 -7.68 -0.34 3.62
C LEU A 143 -6.23 0.11 3.46
N GLN A 144 -5.66 0.63 4.55
CA GLN A 144 -4.25 1.02 4.62
C GLN A 144 -3.60 0.45 5.89
N ILE A 145 -2.40 -0.10 5.75
CA ILE A 145 -1.59 -0.63 6.85
C ILE A 145 -0.20 -0.03 6.77
N HIS A 146 0.16 0.76 7.77
CA HIS A 146 1.40 1.53 7.84
C HIS A 146 2.29 0.95 8.93
N TYR A 147 3.56 0.65 8.65
CA TYR A 147 4.51 0.44 9.74
C TYR A 147 5.02 1.81 10.22
N VAL A 148 4.82 2.09 11.51
CA VAL A 148 5.28 3.34 12.15
C VAL A 148 6.69 3.16 12.69
N CYS A 149 6.97 1.95 13.18
CA CYS A 149 8.28 1.52 13.63
C CYS A 149 8.41 0.05 13.23
N PRO A 150 9.35 -0.31 12.33
CA PRO A 150 9.55 -1.68 11.86
C PRO A 150 9.52 -2.68 13.03
N MET A 151 8.79 -3.79 12.89
CA MET A 151 8.60 -4.87 13.89
C MET A 151 8.04 -4.46 15.26
N ARG A 152 7.69 -3.19 15.51
CA ARG A 152 7.23 -2.74 16.84
C ARG A 152 5.86 -2.12 16.81
N ARG A 153 5.61 -1.24 15.84
CA ARG A 153 4.38 -0.43 15.81
C ARG A 153 3.84 -0.30 14.41
N TRP A 154 2.55 -0.57 14.29
CA TRP A 154 1.79 -0.48 13.06
C TRP A 154 0.51 0.30 13.27
N ARG A 155 0.04 0.94 12.20
CA ARG A 155 -1.26 1.61 12.15
C ARG A 155 -2.09 0.98 11.04
N ILE A 156 -3.32 0.60 11.36
CA ILE A 156 -4.25 -0.06 10.45
C ILE A 156 -5.47 0.84 10.35
N TYR A 157 -5.84 1.23 9.15
CA TYR A 157 -6.94 2.16 8.90
C TYR A 157 -7.86 1.64 7.81
N TYR A 158 -9.17 1.74 8.04
CA TYR A 158 -10.18 1.49 7.03
C TYR A 158 -11.32 2.49 7.17
N CYS A 159 -11.89 2.89 6.04
CA CYS A 159 -13.03 3.79 5.98
C CYS A 159 -13.86 3.50 4.72
N GLY A 160 -14.89 2.66 4.82
CA GLY A 160 -15.64 2.21 3.65
C GLY A 160 -16.85 1.35 3.99
N LEU A 161 -17.50 0.80 2.97
CA LEU A 161 -18.63 -0.10 3.17
C LEU A 161 -18.14 -1.51 3.52
N LEU A 162 -18.75 -2.14 4.52
CA LEU A 162 -18.58 -3.56 4.83
C LEU A 162 -19.96 -4.22 4.82
N LYS A 163 -19.99 -5.50 4.48
CA LYS A 163 -21.17 -6.34 4.61
C LYS A 163 -21.36 -6.71 6.07
N GLU A 164 -22.49 -6.29 6.64
CA GLU A 164 -22.90 -6.69 7.99
C GLU A 164 -23.59 -8.06 7.94
N THR A 165 -23.33 -8.92 8.93
CA THR A 165 -24.06 -10.18 9.10
C THR A 165 -24.34 -10.43 10.59
N SER A 166 -25.59 -10.77 10.91
CA SER A 166 -26.03 -11.14 12.26
C SER A 166 -25.90 -12.65 12.52
N GLU A 167 -25.73 -13.05 13.79
CA GLU A 167 -25.55 -14.46 14.18
C GLU A 167 -26.74 -15.35 13.81
N ASP A 168 -27.95 -14.79 13.73
CA ASP A 168 -29.17 -15.55 13.40
C ASP A 168 -29.36 -15.81 11.89
N LYS A 169 -28.54 -15.20 11.02
CA LYS A 169 -28.63 -15.31 9.53
C LYS A 169 -30.03 -15.07 8.94
N THR A 170 -30.96 -14.53 9.72
CA THR A 170 -32.35 -14.23 9.31
C THR A 170 -32.51 -12.85 8.68
N ASP A 171 -31.54 -11.96 8.88
CA ASP A 171 -31.57 -10.61 8.36
C ASP A 171 -30.88 -10.49 6.99
N VAL A 172 -31.40 -9.60 6.17
CA VAL A 172 -30.91 -9.24 4.84
C VAL A 172 -29.47 -8.74 4.95
N GLU A 173 -28.58 -9.25 4.08
CA GLU A 173 -27.19 -8.78 3.99
C GLU A 173 -27.17 -7.28 3.63
N GLU A 174 -26.87 -6.43 4.60
CA GLU A 174 -26.84 -4.98 4.43
C GLU A 174 -25.41 -4.47 4.34
N LEU A 175 -25.16 -3.55 3.41
CA LEU A 175 -23.90 -2.81 3.33
C LEU A 175 -23.97 -1.63 4.27
N VAL A 176 -23.06 -1.59 5.23
CA VAL A 176 -22.98 -0.54 6.24
C VAL A 176 -21.64 0.17 6.16
N PHE A 177 -21.63 1.46 6.47
CA PHE A 177 -20.39 2.22 6.49
C PHE A 177 -19.64 1.95 7.79
N VAL A 178 -18.39 1.51 7.69
CA VAL A 178 -17.52 1.21 8.83
C VAL A 178 -16.22 1.98 8.69
N LYS A 179 -15.82 2.61 9.80
CA LYS A 179 -14.52 3.25 9.94
C LYS A 179 -13.82 2.67 11.16
N PHE A 180 -12.57 2.25 11.00
CA PHE A 180 -11.73 1.90 12.13
C PHE A 180 -10.31 2.41 11.96
N ALA A 181 -9.70 2.77 13.08
CA ALA A 181 -8.31 3.20 13.16
C ALA A 181 -7.65 2.49 14.34
N PHE A 182 -6.81 1.50 14.04
CA PHE A 182 -6.12 0.70 15.02
C PHE A 182 -4.62 0.97 15.04
N SER A 183 -4.02 0.85 16.21
CA SER A 183 -2.59 0.76 16.44
C SER A 183 -2.27 -0.62 16.98
N TRP A 184 -1.41 -1.35 16.26
CA TRP A 184 -0.85 -2.61 16.72
C TRP A 184 0.54 -2.36 17.31
N LYS A 185 0.83 -2.97 18.46
CA LYS A 185 2.12 -2.90 19.15
C LYS A 185 2.62 -4.30 19.46
N ALA A 186 3.87 -4.60 19.12
CA ALA A 186 4.50 -5.87 19.45
C ALA A 186 4.58 -6.06 20.97
N SER A 187 4.32 -7.29 21.42
CA SER A 187 4.44 -7.72 22.82
C SER A 187 5.42 -8.87 23.02
N SER A 188 5.97 -9.43 21.96
CA SER A 188 6.99 -10.48 22.00
C SER A 188 8.13 -10.19 21.03
N ASP A 189 9.17 -11.00 21.13
CA ASP A 189 10.19 -11.09 20.08
C ASP A 189 9.62 -11.71 18.79
N VAL A 190 10.45 -11.76 17.74
CA VAL A 190 10.12 -12.33 16.43
C VAL A 190 10.29 -13.83 16.45
N TYR A 191 9.24 -14.56 16.08
CA TYR A 191 9.33 -15.98 15.74
C TYR A 191 9.57 -16.14 14.23
N ASP A 192 10.76 -16.59 13.84
CA ASP A 192 11.10 -16.96 12.46
C ASP A 192 10.87 -18.46 12.26
N LEU A 193 9.93 -18.81 11.36
CA LEU A 193 9.57 -20.21 11.15
C LEU A 193 10.75 -21.07 10.70
N THR A 194 11.69 -20.51 9.96
CA THR A 194 12.83 -21.24 9.40
C THR A 194 13.96 -21.45 10.41
N PHE A 195 14.09 -20.59 11.43
CA PHE A 195 15.20 -20.60 12.37
C PHE A 195 14.82 -20.96 13.80
N ASP A 196 13.58 -20.71 14.23
CA ASP A 196 13.13 -20.97 15.60
C ASP A 196 12.35 -22.29 15.74
N THR A 197 11.86 -22.86 14.63
CA THR A 197 11.26 -24.20 14.64
C THR A 197 12.30 -25.28 14.95
N ASN A 198 11.94 -26.27 15.77
CA ASN A 198 12.85 -27.35 16.19
C ASN A 198 13.49 -28.08 14.98
N PRO A 199 14.84 -28.09 14.85
CA PRO A 199 15.52 -28.72 13.72
C PRO A 199 15.23 -30.22 13.55
N GLN A 200 14.94 -30.94 14.63
CA GLN A 200 14.61 -32.37 14.57
C GLN A 200 13.25 -32.61 13.94
N GLU A 201 12.27 -31.74 14.23
CA GLU A 201 10.94 -31.81 13.63
C GLU A 201 10.96 -31.39 12.17
N ILE A 202 11.70 -30.31 11.83
CA ILE A 202 11.93 -29.93 10.42
C ILE A 202 12.51 -31.11 9.65
N THR A 203 13.56 -31.73 10.20
CA THR A 203 14.22 -32.90 9.58
C THR A 203 13.23 -34.05 9.39
N SER A 204 12.46 -34.37 10.43
CA SER A 204 11.48 -35.46 10.38
C SER A 204 10.38 -35.19 9.35
N ALA A 205 9.86 -33.96 9.28
CA ALA A 205 8.88 -33.54 8.30
C ALA A 205 9.42 -33.58 6.86
N ILE A 206 10.67 -33.18 6.65
CA ILE A 206 11.34 -33.27 5.33
C ILE A 206 11.47 -34.73 4.90
N VAL A 207 11.89 -35.63 5.80
CA VAL A 207 12.10 -37.05 5.48
C VAL A 207 10.78 -37.79 5.22
N ARG A 208 9.68 -37.36 5.86
CA ARG A 208 8.31 -37.87 5.59
C ARG A 208 7.76 -37.50 4.19
N SER A 209 8.47 -36.69 3.43
CA SER A 209 8.11 -36.31 2.06
C SER A 209 8.95 -37.07 1.02
N ASP A 210 8.39 -37.24 -0.19
CA ASP A 210 9.11 -37.83 -1.30
C ASP A 210 10.01 -36.81 -2.00
N TRP A 211 11.32 -36.94 -1.84
CA TRP A 211 12.29 -36.02 -2.43
C TRP A 211 12.36 -36.18 -3.95
N ALA A 212 12.47 -35.06 -4.67
CA ALA A 212 12.62 -35.06 -6.12
C ALA A 212 13.90 -35.77 -6.59
N LEU A 213 14.97 -35.69 -5.80
CA LEU A 213 16.23 -36.41 -6.03
C LEU A 213 16.50 -37.34 -4.83
N PRO A 214 16.82 -38.63 -5.08
CA PRO A 214 17.17 -39.55 -4.00
C PRO A 214 18.34 -39.02 -3.17
N PHE A 215 18.19 -39.05 -1.84
CA PHE A 215 19.22 -38.66 -0.87
C PHE A 215 19.70 -37.20 -0.94
N VAL A 216 19.04 -36.32 -1.69
CA VAL A 216 19.30 -34.87 -1.68
C VAL A 216 18.14 -34.14 -0.99
N PRO A 217 18.33 -33.64 0.25
CA PRO A 217 17.25 -32.99 0.99
C PRO A 217 16.90 -31.62 0.37
N PRO A 218 15.62 -31.25 0.27
CA PRO A 218 15.14 -30.02 -0.37
C PRO A 218 15.30 -28.76 0.51
N ILE A 219 16.47 -28.57 1.14
CA ILE A 219 16.70 -27.51 2.15
C ILE A 219 16.49 -26.10 1.58
N GLN A 220 16.98 -25.82 0.37
CA GLN A 220 16.80 -24.50 -0.23
C GLN A 220 15.33 -24.20 -0.50
N LYS A 221 14.59 -25.17 -1.08
CA LYS A 221 13.16 -25.05 -1.33
C LYS A 221 12.36 -24.89 -0.03
N PHE A 222 12.76 -25.57 1.03
CA PHE A 222 12.18 -25.40 2.35
C PHE A 222 12.28 -23.94 2.83
N ASN A 223 13.48 -23.34 2.77
CA ASN A 223 13.68 -21.94 3.16
C ASN A 223 12.91 -20.97 2.25
N ASP A 224 12.88 -21.26 0.95
CA ASP A 224 12.15 -20.47 -0.03
C ASP A 224 10.64 -20.44 0.27
N VAL A 225 10.05 -21.57 0.70
CA VAL A 225 8.62 -21.63 1.08
C VAL A 225 8.35 -20.94 2.41
N PHE A 226 9.15 -21.24 3.43
CA PHE A 226 8.88 -20.86 4.82
C PHE A 226 9.56 -19.56 5.25
N ASN A 227 9.74 -18.63 4.33
CA ASN A 227 10.15 -17.26 4.60
C ASN A 227 8.98 -16.46 5.22
N LEU A 228 8.62 -16.85 6.44
CA LEU A 228 7.49 -16.36 7.22
C LEU A 228 7.97 -16.08 8.64
N TYR A 229 7.53 -14.98 9.20
CA TYR A 229 7.76 -14.70 10.62
C TYR A 229 6.53 -14.05 11.25
N ALA A 230 6.43 -14.18 12.57
CA ALA A 230 5.29 -13.69 13.31
C ALA A 230 5.68 -13.11 14.67
N GLN A 231 4.83 -12.23 15.18
CA GLN A 231 5.01 -11.53 16.45
C GLN A 231 3.67 -11.38 17.14
N THR A 232 3.61 -11.70 18.43
CA THR A 232 2.43 -11.37 19.23
C THR A 232 2.37 -9.87 19.47
N GLY A 233 1.16 -9.36 19.69
CA GLY A 233 0.96 -7.95 19.96
C GLY A 233 -0.44 -7.63 20.45
N VAL A 234 -0.62 -6.34 20.71
CA VAL A 234 -1.87 -5.75 21.15
C VAL A 234 -2.38 -4.79 20.08
N VAL A 235 -3.66 -4.91 19.74
CA VAL A 235 -4.39 -3.97 18.89
C VAL A 235 -5.23 -3.05 19.77
N THR A 236 -5.11 -1.74 19.56
CA THR A 236 -5.91 -0.72 20.27
C THR A 236 -6.45 0.30 19.27
N GLY A 237 -7.66 0.80 19.48
CA GLY A 237 -8.15 1.93 18.70
C GLY A 237 -9.67 2.04 18.70
N THR A 238 -10.21 2.74 17.71
CA THR A 238 -11.64 3.05 17.64
C THR A 238 -12.28 2.48 16.39
N ILE A 239 -13.57 2.20 16.49
CA ILE A 239 -14.44 1.84 15.38
C ILE A 239 -15.77 2.59 15.46
N SER A 240 -16.29 3.03 14.31
CA SER A 240 -17.64 3.55 14.15
C SER A 240 -18.37 2.80 13.03
N VAL A 241 -19.68 2.60 13.19
CA VAL A 241 -20.58 1.98 12.21
C VAL A 241 -21.75 2.92 11.94
N ASN A 242 -22.04 3.22 10.67
CA ASN A 242 -23.08 4.16 10.21
C ASN A 242 -23.07 5.49 11.00
N ASP A 243 -21.87 6.04 11.21
CA ASP A 243 -21.61 7.30 11.92
C ASP A 243 -22.14 7.36 13.35
N GLY A 244 -22.37 6.18 13.93
CA GLY A 244 -22.58 6.00 15.35
C GLY A 244 -21.36 6.46 16.17
N PRO A 245 -21.51 6.49 17.50
CA PRO A 245 -20.42 6.87 18.40
C PRO A 245 -19.20 5.94 18.23
N ASP A 246 -18.01 6.51 18.38
CA ASP A 246 -16.76 5.76 18.40
C ASP A 246 -16.79 4.73 19.55
N TYR A 247 -16.55 3.48 19.19
CA TYR A 247 -16.40 2.35 20.09
C TYR A 247 -14.91 2.01 20.25
N GLU A 248 -14.38 2.12 21.46
CA GLU A 248 -13.00 1.74 21.75
C GLU A 248 -12.87 0.22 21.87
N ILE A 249 -11.84 -0.32 21.21
CA ILE A 249 -11.52 -1.74 21.24
C ILE A 249 -10.07 -1.96 21.66
N TYR A 250 -9.88 -3.04 22.43
CA TYR A 250 -8.59 -3.53 22.90
C TYR A 250 -8.56 -5.03 22.67
N LEU A 251 -7.63 -5.51 21.84
CA LEU A 251 -7.50 -6.90 21.44
C LEU A 251 -6.07 -7.40 21.61
N PHE A 252 -5.92 -8.69 21.88
CA PHE A 252 -4.65 -9.40 21.88
C PHE A 252 -4.58 -10.29 20.64
N GLY A 253 -3.44 -10.32 19.95
CA GLY A 253 -3.30 -11.16 18.77
C GLY A 253 -1.89 -11.14 18.21
N GLU A 254 -1.79 -11.16 16.89
CA GLU A 254 -0.52 -11.40 16.21
C GLU A 254 -0.44 -10.60 14.90
N LYS A 255 0.80 -10.27 14.52
CA LYS A 255 1.18 -9.88 13.17
C LYS A 255 1.92 -11.05 12.52
N ILE A 256 1.53 -11.40 11.30
CA ILE A 256 2.23 -12.39 10.47
C ILE A 256 2.69 -11.72 9.17
N ARG A 257 3.97 -11.89 8.82
CA ARG A 257 4.56 -11.43 7.56
C ARG A 257 4.98 -12.62 6.71
N ASN A 258 4.51 -12.67 5.46
CA ASN A 258 4.81 -13.77 4.54
C ASN A 258 5.57 -13.26 3.31
N LEU A 259 6.74 -13.83 3.08
CA LEU A 259 7.67 -13.52 1.98
C LEU A 259 8.11 -14.81 1.24
N GLY A 260 7.34 -15.90 1.34
CA GLY A 260 7.62 -17.18 0.70
C GLY A 260 7.53 -17.13 -0.83
N LYS A 261 8.35 -17.92 -1.52
CA LYS A 261 8.36 -18.03 -2.99
C LYS A 261 7.21 -18.90 -3.51
N TYR A 262 6.58 -18.44 -4.58
CA TYR A 262 5.39 -19.09 -5.16
C TYR A 262 5.72 -20.46 -5.77
N ASP A 263 6.77 -20.53 -6.59
CA ASP A 263 7.17 -21.76 -7.30
C ASP A 263 7.44 -22.95 -6.36
N ALA A 264 8.01 -22.66 -5.18
CA ALA A 264 8.35 -23.70 -4.22
C ALA A 264 7.13 -24.15 -3.40
N ALA A 265 6.10 -23.32 -3.29
CA ALA A 265 4.96 -23.57 -2.42
C ALA A 265 3.75 -24.21 -3.12
N ALA A 266 3.87 -24.52 -4.42
CA ALA A 266 2.82 -25.18 -5.17
C ALA A 266 2.36 -26.49 -4.48
N GLY A 267 1.05 -26.60 -4.24
CA GLY A 267 0.43 -27.73 -3.55
C GLY A 267 0.59 -27.69 -2.03
N CYS A 268 1.12 -26.61 -1.45
CA CYS A 268 1.21 -26.43 0.00
C CYS A 268 -0.19 -26.46 0.62
N ARG A 269 -0.36 -27.29 1.65
CA ARG A 269 -1.56 -27.35 2.48
C ARG A 269 -1.18 -26.96 3.89
N PHE A 270 -1.96 -26.11 4.51
CA PHE A 270 -1.69 -25.66 5.87
C PHE A 270 -2.97 -25.55 6.69
N THR A 271 -2.79 -25.77 7.99
CA THR A 271 -3.77 -25.46 9.02
C THR A 271 -3.05 -24.75 10.14
N THR A 272 -3.47 -23.54 10.45
CA THR A 272 -2.92 -22.70 11.52
C THR A 272 -4.03 -22.37 12.51
N VAL A 273 -3.86 -22.77 13.76
CA VAL A 273 -4.76 -22.44 14.87
C VAL A 273 -4.10 -21.34 15.70
N LEU A 274 -4.78 -20.21 15.75
CA LEU A 274 -4.36 -19.00 16.44
C LEU A 274 -5.30 -18.79 17.61
N GLY A 275 -4.78 -18.54 18.81
CA GLY A 275 -5.64 -18.38 19.97
C GLY A 275 -5.02 -17.56 21.08
N ASN A 276 -5.87 -16.84 21.78
CA ASN A 276 -5.53 -16.15 23.01
C ASN A 276 -6.51 -16.54 24.12
N SER A 277 -6.01 -16.77 25.32
CA SER A 277 -6.84 -16.90 26.52
C SER A 277 -6.73 -15.62 27.36
N PRO A 278 -7.75 -14.74 27.31
CA PRO A 278 -7.70 -13.44 27.99
C PRO A 278 -7.56 -13.57 29.52
N SER A 279 -7.98 -14.70 30.09
CA SER A 279 -7.95 -14.91 31.55
C SER A 279 -6.54 -15.04 32.13
N ASN A 280 -5.57 -15.44 31.32
CA ASN A 280 -4.18 -15.63 31.73
C ASN A 280 -3.19 -15.11 30.68
N GLY A 281 -3.63 -14.29 29.72
CA GLY A 281 -2.77 -13.65 28.71
C GLY A 281 -2.06 -14.59 27.74
N MET A 282 -2.24 -15.91 27.87
CA MET A 282 -1.49 -16.91 27.11
C MET A 282 -1.94 -16.91 25.65
N HIS A 283 -0.97 -16.92 24.74
CA HIS A 283 -1.18 -16.92 23.30
C HIS A 283 -0.56 -18.18 22.69
N PHE A 284 -1.17 -18.73 21.65
CA PHE A 284 -0.55 -19.79 20.87
C PHE A 284 -0.72 -19.57 19.37
N HIS A 285 0.31 -19.97 18.64
CA HIS A 285 0.34 -20.11 17.20
C HIS A 285 0.68 -21.57 16.89
N LEU A 286 -0.27 -22.33 16.35
CA LEU A 286 -0.10 -23.75 16.06
C LEU A 286 -0.31 -24.02 14.58
N SER A 287 0.75 -24.25 13.84
CA SER A 287 0.69 -24.50 12.40
C SER A 287 1.17 -25.89 12.02
N ASN A 288 0.43 -26.53 11.13
CA ASN A 288 0.86 -27.74 10.45
C ASN A 288 0.93 -27.50 8.95
N PHE A 289 2.09 -27.72 8.35
CA PHE A 289 2.31 -27.53 6.91
C PHE A 289 2.66 -28.86 6.21
N SER A 290 2.14 -29.04 5.01
CA SER A 290 2.50 -30.14 4.11
C SER A 290 2.70 -29.61 2.70
N VAL A 291 3.91 -29.76 2.17
CA VAL A 291 4.32 -29.22 0.88
C VAL A 291 4.90 -30.35 0.02
N PRO A 292 4.33 -30.64 -1.15
CA PRO A 292 4.79 -31.71 -2.03
C PRO A 292 6.30 -31.64 -2.27
N HIS A 293 6.97 -32.78 -2.14
CA HIS A 293 8.41 -32.94 -2.34
C HIS A 293 9.33 -32.12 -1.43
N ILE A 294 8.79 -31.45 -0.41
CA ILE A 294 9.55 -30.60 0.52
C ILE A 294 9.38 -31.08 1.96
N CYS A 295 8.14 -31.16 2.46
CA CYS A 295 7.87 -31.62 3.82
C CYS A 295 6.43 -32.15 3.97
N ASN A 296 6.21 -33.02 4.95
CA ASN A 296 4.88 -33.54 5.26
C ASN A 296 4.65 -33.52 6.77
N ASN A 297 3.54 -32.88 7.19
CA ASN A 297 3.16 -32.65 8.57
C ASN A 297 4.29 -32.03 9.39
N LEU A 298 4.73 -30.84 8.96
CA LEU A 298 5.67 -30.00 9.69
C LEU A 298 4.93 -29.26 10.81
N PRO A 299 5.19 -29.60 12.09
CA PRO A 299 4.73 -28.79 13.19
C PRO A 299 5.57 -27.50 13.27
N ALA A 300 4.93 -26.35 13.33
CA ALA A 300 5.57 -25.05 13.46
C ALA A 300 4.71 -24.12 14.31
N GLY A 301 5.36 -23.18 15.00
CA GLY A 301 4.69 -22.19 15.83
C GLY A 301 5.21 -22.21 17.27
N PHE A 302 4.46 -21.58 18.16
CA PHE A 302 4.92 -21.29 19.52
C PHE A 302 3.77 -21.05 20.50
N ILE A 303 4.10 -21.06 21.78
CA ILE A 303 3.31 -20.45 22.85
C ILE A 303 4.01 -19.16 23.27
N ALA A 304 3.25 -18.09 23.49
CA ALA A 304 3.76 -16.91 24.20
C ALA A 304 3.10 -16.81 25.59
N GLU A 305 3.94 -16.71 26.61
CA GLU A 305 3.52 -16.54 28.00
C GLU A 305 3.20 -15.07 28.31
N GLN A 306 2.75 -14.78 29.53
CA GLN A 306 2.29 -13.43 29.93
C GLN A 306 3.38 -12.34 29.85
N ASP A 307 4.64 -12.72 29.98
CA ASP A 307 5.80 -11.85 29.88
C ASP A 307 6.27 -11.64 28.43
N GLY A 308 5.62 -12.27 27.46
CA GLY A 308 5.97 -12.19 26.05
C GLY A 308 7.08 -13.16 25.63
N GLU A 309 7.55 -14.03 26.53
CA GLU A 309 8.52 -15.07 26.19
C GLU A 309 7.89 -16.08 25.22
N ILE A 310 8.59 -16.34 24.11
CA ILE A 310 8.16 -17.28 23.07
C ILE A 310 8.81 -18.63 23.31
N GLN A 311 7.99 -19.68 23.42
CA GLN A 311 8.42 -21.06 23.48
C GLN A 311 8.02 -21.80 22.19
N PRO A 312 8.98 -22.17 21.32
CA PRO A 312 8.72 -22.92 20.10
C PRO A 312 8.11 -24.29 20.37
N LEU A 313 7.27 -24.76 19.43
CA LEU A 313 6.69 -26.10 19.50
C LEU A 313 7.73 -27.20 19.27
N GLU A 314 7.59 -28.28 20.04
CA GLU A 314 8.30 -29.54 19.86
C GLU A 314 7.45 -30.58 19.15
N LYS A 315 6.13 -30.61 19.42
CA LYS A 315 5.18 -31.54 18.79
C LYS A 315 3.84 -30.86 18.62
N LEU A 316 3.10 -31.27 17.59
CA LEU A 316 1.76 -30.79 17.31
C LEU A 316 0.95 -31.86 16.58
N GLU A 317 -0.27 -32.08 17.04
CA GLU A 317 -1.33 -32.81 16.35
C GLU A 317 -2.59 -31.97 16.37
N ILE A 318 -3.18 -31.72 15.20
CA ILE A 318 -4.43 -30.97 15.05
C ILE A 318 -5.46 -31.91 14.42
N SER A 319 -6.63 -32.03 15.06
CA SER A 319 -7.77 -32.78 14.58
C SER A 319 -8.99 -31.87 14.45
N ILE A 320 -9.55 -31.77 13.26
CA ILE A 320 -10.81 -31.06 13.00
C ILE A 320 -11.85 -32.12 12.64
N LYS A 321 -12.85 -32.28 13.50
CA LYS A 321 -13.91 -33.30 13.34
C LYS A 321 -15.17 -32.63 12.77
N PRO A 322 -15.63 -33.01 11.57
CA PRO A 322 -16.93 -32.56 11.07
C PRO A 322 -18.03 -33.21 11.91
N ASN A 323 -18.98 -32.42 12.42
CA ASN A 323 -20.02 -32.93 13.28
C ASN A 323 -21.16 -33.52 12.42
N THR A 324 -21.39 -34.84 12.51
CA THR A 324 -22.32 -35.58 11.64
C THR A 324 -23.77 -35.61 12.15
N ALA A 325 -24.07 -34.96 13.27
CA ALA A 325 -25.41 -34.91 13.86
C ALA A 325 -26.03 -33.52 13.68
N ASN A 326 -27.15 -33.46 12.94
CA ASN A 326 -28.07 -32.32 12.77
C ASN A 326 -27.58 -30.96 13.32
N ASN A 327 -27.05 -30.13 12.40
CA ASN A 327 -26.97 -28.68 12.53
C ASN A 327 -26.20 -28.11 13.74
N THR A 328 -25.06 -28.69 14.12
CA THR A 328 -24.20 -28.08 15.16
C THR A 328 -22.72 -28.05 14.77
N ARG A 329 -22.10 -26.89 15.04
CA ARG A 329 -20.70 -26.46 14.88
C ARG A 329 -19.66 -27.60 14.85
N SER A 330 -18.71 -27.55 13.90
CA SER A 330 -17.56 -28.47 13.85
C SER A 330 -16.70 -28.32 15.10
N SER A 331 -16.15 -29.41 15.62
CA SER A 331 -15.26 -29.40 16.78
C SER A 331 -13.81 -29.54 16.36
N PHE A 332 -12.88 -28.93 17.10
CA PHE A 332 -11.45 -29.13 16.90
C PHE A 332 -10.77 -29.49 18.21
N GLU A 333 -9.70 -30.28 18.10
CA GLU A 333 -8.81 -30.68 19.18
C GLU A 333 -7.37 -30.48 18.70
N ALA A 334 -6.51 -29.93 19.55
CA ALA A 334 -5.09 -29.79 19.30
C ALA A 334 -4.28 -30.24 20.52
N HIS A 335 -3.31 -31.13 20.29
CA HIS A 335 -2.36 -31.61 21.30
C HIS A 335 -0.96 -31.17 20.90
N PHE A 336 -0.23 -30.51 21.80
CA PHE A 336 1.09 -29.97 21.49
C PHE A 336 1.99 -29.89 22.71
N SER A 337 3.29 -29.72 22.48
CA SER A 337 4.27 -29.58 23.57
C SER A 337 5.34 -28.52 23.29
N THR A 338 5.80 -27.85 24.35
CA THR A 338 6.94 -26.89 24.36
C THR A 338 7.95 -27.25 25.46
N GLY A 339 8.04 -28.53 25.84
CA GLY A 339 8.62 -29.02 27.09
C GLY A 339 7.56 -29.41 28.14
N HIS A 340 6.36 -28.82 28.05
CA HIS A 340 5.15 -29.26 28.74
C HIS A 340 4.08 -29.67 27.73
N ASN A 341 3.20 -30.60 28.09
CA ASN A 341 2.10 -31.03 27.23
C ASN A 341 0.87 -30.13 27.43
N TYR A 342 0.25 -29.76 26.32
CA TYR A 342 -0.93 -28.93 26.25
C TYR A 342 -2.02 -29.60 25.43
N GLU A 343 -3.26 -29.31 25.82
CA GLU A 343 -4.46 -29.74 25.12
C GLU A 343 -5.41 -28.55 25.00
N VAL A 344 -5.89 -28.33 23.77
CA VAL A 344 -6.88 -27.32 23.43
C VAL A 344 -8.01 -28.01 22.71
N SER A 345 -9.24 -27.78 23.17
CA SER A 345 -10.43 -28.27 22.50
C SER A 345 -11.47 -27.17 22.38
N GLY A 346 -12.22 -27.16 21.28
CA GLY A 346 -13.15 -26.08 21.01
C GLY A 346 -14.11 -26.34 19.86
N THR A 347 -14.90 -25.33 19.56
CA THR A 347 -15.91 -25.36 18.49
C THR A 347 -15.66 -24.26 17.48
N VAL A 348 -15.83 -24.59 16.20
CA VAL A 348 -15.87 -23.65 15.09
C VAL A 348 -17.24 -23.00 15.06
N VAL A 349 -17.29 -21.70 15.35
CA VAL A 349 -18.53 -20.94 15.47
C VAL A 349 -19.05 -20.51 14.10
N GLU A 350 -18.15 -20.00 13.28
CA GLU A 350 -18.42 -19.45 11.95
C GLU A 350 -17.19 -19.64 11.06
N SER A 351 -17.42 -19.78 9.76
CA SER A 351 -16.39 -19.91 8.74
C SER A 351 -16.66 -18.95 7.59
N LEU A 352 -15.63 -18.26 7.16
CA LEU A 352 -15.60 -17.43 5.95
C LEU A 352 -14.56 -17.99 5.00
N ILE A 353 -14.97 -18.22 3.75
CA ILE A 353 -14.05 -18.67 2.70
C ILE A 353 -13.64 -17.44 1.91
N PHE A 354 -12.35 -17.16 1.94
CA PHE A 354 -11.73 -16.11 1.17
C PHE A 354 -11.06 -16.69 -0.07
N ARG A 355 -11.27 -16.00 -1.19
CA ARG A 355 -10.57 -16.26 -2.45
C ARG A 355 -9.62 -15.12 -2.72
N SER A 356 -8.35 -15.44 -2.90
CA SER A 356 -7.31 -14.48 -3.27
C SER A 356 -6.90 -14.71 -4.71
N SER A 357 -6.86 -13.62 -5.47
CA SER A 357 -6.25 -13.58 -6.80
C SER A 357 -4.77 -13.19 -6.75
N GLN A 358 -4.33 -12.60 -5.63
CA GLN A 358 -2.98 -12.14 -5.32
C GLN A 358 -2.48 -12.88 -4.07
N GLY A 359 -1.15 -13.04 -3.94
CA GLY A 359 -0.55 -13.71 -2.78
C GLY A 359 -0.27 -15.19 -2.88
N TRP A 360 0.08 -15.76 -1.74
CA TRP A 360 0.56 -17.14 -1.55
C TRP A 360 -0.56 -18.18 -1.62
N THR A 361 -1.79 -17.81 -1.26
CA THR A 361 -2.91 -18.74 -1.09
C THR A 361 -4.06 -18.34 -2.00
N GLU A 362 -4.51 -19.22 -2.89
CA GLU A 362 -5.63 -18.94 -3.79
C GLU A 362 -6.98 -19.02 -3.07
N THR A 363 -7.13 -19.98 -2.16
CA THR A 363 -8.28 -20.06 -1.27
C THR A 363 -7.83 -20.35 0.15
N PHE A 364 -8.39 -19.60 1.11
CA PHE A 364 -8.22 -19.91 2.52
C PHE A 364 -9.53 -19.72 3.27
N GLU A 365 -9.82 -20.64 4.18
CA GLU A 365 -10.91 -20.58 5.12
C GLU A 365 -10.41 -19.95 6.42
N LEU A 366 -11.11 -18.89 6.85
CA LEU A 366 -10.98 -18.30 8.18
C LEU A 366 -12.17 -18.75 9.02
N SER A 367 -11.90 -19.51 10.07
CA SER A 367 -12.92 -19.98 10.99
C SER A 367 -12.72 -19.35 12.36
N TYR A 368 -13.71 -18.63 12.85
CA TYR A 368 -13.69 -18.15 14.24
C TYR A 368 -13.94 -19.31 15.19
N ILE A 369 -13.12 -19.41 16.23
CA ILE A 369 -13.17 -20.49 17.21
C ILE A 369 -13.32 -19.98 18.63
N GLU A 370 -14.08 -20.75 19.40
CA GLU A 370 -14.13 -20.68 20.85
C GLU A 370 -13.52 -21.96 21.40
N PHE A 371 -12.60 -21.84 22.35
CA PHE A 371 -11.87 -22.99 22.88
C PHE A 371 -11.72 -22.95 24.40
N THR A 372 -11.35 -24.09 24.96
CA THR A 372 -10.94 -24.25 26.34
C THR A 372 -9.52 -24.82 26.39
N MET A 373 -8.67 -24.20 27.21
CA MET A 373 -7.30 -24.63 27.48
C MET A 373 -7.02 -24.51 28.97
N LYS A 374 -6.54 -25.57 29.63
CA LYS A 374 -6.33 -25.59 31.10
C LYS A 374 -7.56 -25.09 31.89
N ASN A 375 -8.77 -25.49 31.49
CA ASN A 375 -10.07 -25.05 32.05
C ASN A 375 -10.36 -23.54 31.94
N ARG A 376 -9.70 -22.84 31.02
CA ARG A 376 -9.94 -21.42 30.72
C ARG A 376 -10.48 -21.26 29.31
N ARG A 377 -11.51 -20.43 29.16
CA ARG A 377 -12.04 -20.07 27.84
C ARG A 377 -11.06 -19.17 27.10
N GLY A 378 -11.00 -19.33 25.79
CA GLY A 378 -10.26 -18.48 24.88
C GLY A 378 -10.96 -18.37 23.53
N PHE A 379 -10.46 -17.45 22.72
CA PHE A 379 -11.01 -17.10 21.42
C PHE A 379 -9.88 -17.06 20.40
N GLY A 380 -10.21 -17.28 19.13
CA GLY A 380 -9.17 -17.36 18.11
C GLY A 380 -9.69 -17.62 16.72
N PHE A 381 -8.77 -18.03 15.84
CA PHE A 381 -9.06 -18.36 14.46
C PHE A 381 -8.38 -19.67 14.04
N ILE A 382 -9.04 -20.42 13.17
CA ILE A 382 -8.39 -21.44 12.35
C ILE A 382 -8.26 -20.87 10.94
N LEU A 383 -7.05 -20.86 10.42
CA LEU A 383 -6.72 -20.55 9.03
C LEU A 383 -6.38 -21.87 8.34
N SER A 384 -7.17 -22.29 7.37
CA SER A 384 -6.86 -23.47 6.55
C SER A 384 -6.84 -23.10 5.09
N GLY A 385 -5.88 -23.62 4.34
CA GLY A 385 -5.78 -23.27 2.93
C GLY A 385 -4.92 -24.22 2.14
N ASN A 386 -5.13 -24.19 0.82
CA ASN A 386 -4.31 -24.89 -0.15
C ASN A 386 -3.76 -23.86 -1.15
N VAL A 387 -2.50 -24.03 -1.50
CA VAL A 387 -1.81 -23.26 -2.54
C VAL A 387 -1.90 -24.08 -3.83
N GLU A 388 -2.71 -23.66 -4.81
CA GLU A 388 -2.65 -24.28 -6.14
C GLU A 388 -1.49 -23.68 -6.95
N ASN A 389 -0.99 -24.44 -7.92
CA ASN A 389 0.25 -24.14 -8.65
C ASN A 389 0.04 -22.99 -9.65
N PRO A 390 0.44 -21.73 -9.35
CA PRO A 390 0.14 -20.63 -10.21
C PRO A 390 1.41 -20.34 -11.00
N LYS A 391 1.57 -20.94 -12.17
CA LYS A 391 2.29 -20.22 -13.22
C LYS A 391 1.46 -18.97 -13.49
N ARG A 392 1.68 -17.90 -12.72
CA ARG A 392 1.03 -16.61 -12.94
C ARG A 392 1.45 -16.21 -14.34
N THR A 393 0.52 -16.28 -15.29
CA THR A 393 0.78 -15.78 -16.62
C THR A 393 1.00 -14.28 -16.45
N ILE A 394 2.27 -13.87 -16.47
CA ILE A 394 2.66 -12.47 -16.58
C ILE A 394 2.03 -12.02 -17.89
N LYS A 395 0.84 -11.40 -17.82
CA LYS A 395 0.44 -10.51 -18.89
C LYS A 395 1.36 -9.32 -18.69
N PRO A 396 2.34 -9.08 -19.59
CA PRO A 396 3.04 -7.81 -19.56
C PRO A 396 1.95 -6.74 -19.51
N ALA A 397 2.10 -5.73 -18.65
CA ALA A 397 1.31 -4.53 -18.80
C ALA A 397 1.36 -4.18 -20.30
N PRO A 398 0.20 -3.96 -20.96
CA PRO A 398 0.24 -3.53 -22.35
C PRO A 398 1.18 -2.34 -22.37
N ALA A 399 2.31 -2.48 -23.08
CA ALA A 399 3.26 -1.40 -23.21
C ALA A 399 2.45 -0.19 -23.63
N ILE A 400 2.57 0.91 -22.89
CA ILE A 400 1.92 2.15 -23.28
C ILE A 400 2.43 2.44 -24.69
N VAL A 401 1.56 2.27 -25.69
CA VAL A 401 1.93 2.52 -27.08
C VAL A 401 1.95 4.03 -27.21
N PHE A 402 3.14 4.60 -27.07
CA PHE A 402 3.36 6.00 -27.36
C PHE A 402 3.02 6.25 -28.84
N PRO A 403 2.35 7.36 -29.15
CA PRO A 403 2.17 7.74 -30.54
C PRO A 403 3.54 7.92 -31.20
N ASP A 404 3.74 7.29 -32.37
CA ASP A 404 5.01 7.33 -33.13
C ASP A 404 5.46 8.75 -33.48
N ILE A 405 4.50 9.67 -33.59
CA ILE A 405 4.72 11.09 -33.87
C ILE A 405 3.97 11.88 -32.80
N VAL A 406 4.73 12.64 -32.01
CA VAL A 406 4.17 13.58 -31.03
C VAL A 406 3.91 14.93 -31.73
N PRO A 407 2.64 15.38 -31.83
CA PRO A 407 2.32 16.67 -32.44
C PRO A 407 2.84 17.83 -31.57
N LEU A 408 2.98 19.02 -32.15
CA LEU A 408 3.48 20.22 -31.44
C LEU A 408 2.45 20.77 -30.44
N THR A 409 1.17 20.56 -30.73
CA THR A 409 0.04 20.89 -29.86
C THR A 409 -0.95 19.72 -29.85
N VAL A 410 -1.68 19.57 -28.75
CA VAL A 410 -2.77 18.59 -28.59
C VAL A 410 -3.94 19.25 -27.87
N GLN A 411 -5.17 18.88 -28.24
CA GLN A 411 -6.36 19.29 -27.51
C GLN A 411 -6.56 18.41 -26.26
N PHE A 412 -7.26 18.90 -25.23
CA PHE A 412 -7.56 18.08 -24.04
C PHE A 412 -8.40 16.83 -24.34
N THR A 413 -9.13 16.81 -25.45
CA THR A 413 -9.98 15.72 -25.90
C THR A 413 -9.23 14.62 -26.66
N GLU A 414 -7.98 14.88 -27.06
CA GLU A 414 -7.18 13.92 -27.82
C GLU A 414 -6.47 12.94 -26.88
N ASP A 415 -6.36 11.67 -27.31
CA ASP A 415 -5.69 10.61 -26.55
C ASP A 415 -4.25 10.95 -26.20
N ALA A 416 -3.55 11.68 -27.09
CA ALA A 416 -2.17 12.10 -26.87
C ALA A 416 -2.01 13.02 -25.65
N SER A 417 -3.07 13.71 -25.23
CA SER A 417 -3.05 14.58 -24.05
C SER A 417 -2.94 13.78 -22.75
N HIS A 418 -3.31 12.50 -22.72
CA HIS A 418 -3.33 11.67 -21.51
C HIS A 418 -1.94 11.22 -21.04
N PHE A 419 -0.91 11.34 -21.88
CA PHE A 419 0.45 10.90 -21.60
C PHE A 419 1.29 12.00 -20.95
N GLY A 420 1.74 11.78 -19.72
CA GLY A 420 2.52 12.76 -18.96
C GLY A 420 3.84 13.14 -19.62
N GLU A 421 4.43 12.24 -20.42
CA GLU A 421 5.65 12.47 -21.20
C GLU A 421 5.44 13.48 -22.34
N ILE A 422 4.20 13.61 -22.83
CA ILE A 422 3.82 14.51 -23.92
C ILE A 422 3.27 15.82 -23.37
N SER A 423 2.39 15.74 -22.36
CA SER A 423 1.59 16.88 -21.88
C SER A 423 1.98 17.38 -20.47
N GLY A 424 2.96 16.75 -19.82
CA GLY A 424 3.34 17.03 -18.44
C GLY A 424 2.30 16.57 -17.40
N GLY A 425 2.61 16.75 -16.11
CA GLY A 425 1.76 16.28 -15.01
C GLY A 425 0.37 16.93 -15.00
N LYS A 426 0.31 18.26 -15.05
CA LYS A 426 -0.95 19.02 -15.07
C LYS A 426 -1.75 18.80 -16.36
N GLY A 427 -1.08 18.82 -17.51
CA GLY A 427 -1.70 18.64 -18.81
C GLY A 427 -2.34 17.25 -18.95
N SER A 428 -1.64 16.20 -18.54
CA SER A 428 -2.19 14.83 -18.56
C SER A 428 -3.36 14.65 -17.60
N SER A 429 -3.32 15.32 -16.45
CA SER A 429 -4.44 15.35 -15.51
C SER A 429 -5.67 16.04 -16.10
N LEU A 430 -5.49 17.16 -16.82
CA LEU A 430 -6.58 17.87 -17.51
C LEU A 430 -7.19 17.06 -18.65
N GLY A 431 -6.38 16.36 -19.46
CA GLY A 431 -6.91 15.46 -20.50
C GLY A 431 -7.77 14.34 -19.90
N LYS A 432 -7.24 13.65 -18.87
CA LYS A 432 -7.97 12.60 -18.15
C LYS A 432 -9.27 13.11 -17.51
N LEU A 433 -9.24 14.29 -16.90
CA LEU A 433 -10.43 14.93 -16.33
C LEU A 433 -11.44 15.34 -17.39
N THR A 434 -10.99 15.76 -18.57
CA THR A 434 -11.87 16.11 -19.70
C THR A 434 -12.64 14.87 -20.16
N LEU A 435 -11.93 13.76 -20.39
CA LEU A 435 -12.55 12.47 -20.72
C LEU A 435 -13.55 11.99 -19.67
N LEU A 436 -13.20 12.10 -18.38
CA LEU A 436 -14.10 11.74 -17.29
C LEU A 436 -15.32 12.67 -17.23
N GLY A 437 -15.13 13.97 -17.45
CA GLY A 437 -16.22 14.95 -17.48
C GLY A 437 -17.22 14.68 -18.61
N GLU A 438 -16.74 14.31 -19.80
CA GLU A 438 -17.60 13.93 -20.93
C GLU A 438 -18.42 12.66 -20.66
N ARG A 439 -17.81 11.69 -19.96
CA ARG A 439 -18.45 10.42 -19.60
C ARG A 439 -19.48 10.58 -18.49
N GLU A 440 -19.09 11.21 -17.38
CA GLU A 440 -19.91 11.29 -16.17
C GLU A 440 -20.90 12.46 -16.21
N LYS A 441 -20.60 13.52 -16.97
CA LYS A 441 -21.42 14.75 -17.11
C LYS A 441 -21.75 15.45 -15.79
N THR A 442 -20.96 15.19 -14.74
CA THR A 442 -21.13 15.73 -13.39
C THR A 442 -20.29 16.98 -13.12
N PHE A 443 -19.24 17.22 -13.90
CA PHE A 443 -18.38 18.39 -13.81
C PHE A 443 -17.90 18.82 -15.20
N ILE A 444 -17.39 20.05 -15.30
CA ILE A 444 -16.94 20.65 -16.56
C ILE A 444 -15.48 21.05 -16.41
N VAL A 445 -14.66 20.63 -17.37
CA VAL A 445 -13.29 21.12 -17.54
C VAL A 445 -13.30 22.21 -18.63
N PRO A 446 -12.81 23.44 -18.34
CA PRO A 446 -12.70 24.48 -19.36
C PRO A 446 -11.82 24.03 -20.52
N LYS A 447 -12.25 24.33 -21.74
CA LYS A 447 -11.59 23.85 -22.96
C LYS A 447 -10.19 24.44 -23.10
N GLY A 448 -9.32 23.76 -23.80
CA GLY A 448 -7.96 24.22 -24.00
C GLY A 448 -7.10 23.25 -24.80
N ILE A 449 -5.86 23.69 -25.01
CA ILE A 449 -4.84 22.93 -25.71
C ILE A 449 -3.57 22.85 -24.86
N ILE A 450 -2.69 21.94 -25.24
CA ILE A 450 -1.40 21.72 -24.60
C ILE A 450 -0.33 21.86 -25.67
N VAL A 451 0.58 22.80 -25.49
CA VAL A 451 1.83 22.89 -26.25
C VAL A 451 2.75 21.81 -25.69
N THR A 452 3.05 20.80 -26.51
CA THR A 452 3.66 19.55 -26.03
C THR A 452 5.14 19.68 -25.70
N THR A 453 5.70 18.66 -25.06
CA THR A 453 7.15 18.53 -24.87
C THR A 453 7.93 18.48 -26.19
N ALA A 454 7.31 18.02 -27.29
CA ALA A 454 7.90 18.07 -28.62
C ALA A 454 8.06 19.51 -29.14
N ALA A 455 7.10 20.39 -28.86
CA ALA A 455 7.23 21.82 -29.18
C ALA A 455 8.33 22.50 -28.35
N TYR A 456 8.48 22.14 -27.07
CA TYR A 456 9.62 22.60 -26.27
C TYR A 456 10.95 22.15 -26.89
N LYS A 457 11.05 20.88 -27.31
CA LYS A 457 12.25 20.34 -27.97
C LYS A 457 12.57 21.07 -29.28
N GLU A 458 11.57 21.38 -30.10
CA GLU A 458 11.76 22.17 -31.35
C GLU A 458 12.16 23.63 -31.03
N PHE A 459 11.74 24.18 -29.89
CA PHE A 459 12.09 25.53 -29.46
C PHE A 459 13.53 25.65 -28.92
N LEU A 460 14.11 24.57 -28.39
CA LEU A 460 15.47 24.58 -27.84
C LEU A 460 16.53 24.77 -28.94
N THR A 461 17.01 26.00 -29.08
CA THR A 461 18.12 26.35 -30.00
C THR A 461 19.48 25.96 -29.42
N GLN A 462 20.52 25.96 -30.26
CA GLN A 462 21.90 25.75 -29.80
C GLN A 462 22.35 26.80 -28.78
N GLU A 463 21.84 28.03 -28.88
CA GLU A 463 22.10 29.11 -27.93
C GLU A 463 21.51 28.80 -26.56
N ILE A 464 20.25 28.36 -26.50
CA ILE A 464 19.60 27.95 -25.25
C ILE A 464 20.34 26.76 -24.63
N HIS A 465 20.67 25.74 -25.43
CA HIS A 465 21.45 24.59 -24.95
C HIS A 465 22.80 25.00 -24.36
N GLY A 466 23.51 25.93 -25.01
CA GLY A 466 24.76 26.47 -24.48
C GLY A 466 24.58 27.18 -23.14
N ALA A 467 23.56 28.04 -23.03
CA ALA A 467 23.28 28.78 -21.81
C ALA A 467 22.85 27.88 -20.64
N VAL A 468 22.02 26.87 -20.92
CA VAL A 468 21.59 25.86 -19.95
C VAL A 468 22.77 25.03 -19.44
N LYS A 469 23.73 24.68 -20.33
CA LYS A 469 24.93 23.93 -19.92
C LYS A 469 25.81 24.73 -18.96
N VAL A 470 25.95 26.03 -19.17
CA VAL A 470 26.65 26.93 -18.22
C VAL A 470 25.93 26.95 -16.87
N LEU A 471 24.59 27.03 -16.88
CA LEU A 471 23.79 26.95 -15.67
C LEU A 471 24.00 25.64 -14.92
N GLU A 472 23.99 24.50 -15.61
CA GLU A 472 24.25 23.19 -15.02
C GLU A 472 25.66 23.11 -14.41
N ASN A 473 26.69 23.60 -15.11
CA ASN A 473 28.05 23.61 -14.59
C ASN A 473 28.19 24.43 -13.31
N VAL A 474 27.56 25.60 -13.24
CA VAL A 474 27.57 26.44 -12.04
C VAL A 474 26.71 25.84 -10.92
N ALA A 475 25.53 25.31 -11.24
CA ALA A 475 24.62 24.72 -10.26
C ALA A 475 25.18 23.46 -9.60
N TYR A 476 25.92 22.63 -10.36
CA TYR A 476 26.53 21.39 -9.88
C TYR A 476 27.94 21.57 -9.31
N GLY A 477 28.48 22.80 -9.32
CA GLY A 477 29.79 23.10 -8.74
C GLY A 477 31.00 22.73 -9.62
N ASN A 478 30.78 22.50 -10.92
CA ASN A 478 31.85 22.28 -11.90
C ASN A 478 32.56 23.59 -12.29
N GLU A 479 31.85 24.72 -12.19
CA GLU A 479 32.37 26.06 -12.47
C GLU A 479 32.00 27.04 -11.35
N THR A 480 32.87 28.02 -11.10
CA THR A 480 32.60 29.10 -10.13
C THR A 480 31.77 30.21 -10.79
N GLY A 481 30.61 30.54 -10.23
CA GLY A 481 29.78 31.64 -10.70
C GLY A 481 28.62 31.96 -9.74
N ASP A 482 28.02 33.14 -9.89
CA ASP A 482 26.77 33.47 -9.19
C ASP A 482 25.59 32.80 -9.89
N LEU A 483 25.00 31.81 -9.20
CA LEU A 483 23.86 31.05 -9.70
C LEU A 483 22.69 31.96 -10.09
N LYS A 484 22.45 33.04 -9.34
CA LYS A 484 21.34 33.97 -9.60
C LYS A 484 21.54 34.76 -10.88
N GLU A 485 22.77 35.22 -11.14
CA GLU A 485 23.10 35.90 -12.38
C GLU A 485 22.97 34.97 -13.58
N VAL A 486 23.45 33.72 -13.47
CA VAL A 486 23.39 32.74 -14.55
C VAL A 486 21.94 32.34 -14.85
N CYS A 487 21.12 32.10 -13.82
CA CYS A 487 19.68 31.90 -13.96
C CYS A 487 19.03 33.05 -14.74
N THR A 488 19.30 34.30 -14.34
CA THR A 488 18.71 35.49 -14.99
C THR A 488 19.09 35.56 -16.47
N LYS A 489 20.35 35.30 -16.81
CA LYS A 489 20.83 35.27 -18.21
C LYS A 489 20.12 34.20 -19.03
N VAL A 490 20.00 32.97 -18.51
CA VAL A 490 19.28 31.89 -19.20
C VAL A 490 17.81 32.27 -19.42
N GLN A 491 17.15 32.85 -18.42
CA GLN A 491 15.77 33.31 -18.54
C GLN A 491 15.60 34.39 -19.62
N GLU A 492 16.52 35.35 -19.72
CA GLU A 492 16.50 36.39 -20.76
C GLU A 492 16.70 35.80 -22.15
N ILE A 493 17.64 34.88 -22.33
CA ILE A 493 17.87 34.19 -23.61
C ILE A 493 16.62 33.44 -24.06
N VAL A 494 16.00 32.69 -23.15
CA VAL A 494 14.76 31.95 -23.44
C VAL A 494 13.61 32.91 -23.80
N LYS A 495 13.44 34.02 -23.08
CA LYS A 495 12.39 35.02 -23.35
C LYS A 495 12.59 35.73 -24.69
N ASN A 496 13.83 36.02 -25.08
CA ASN A 496 14.16 36.74 -26.31
C ASN A 496 14.24 35.84 -27.55
N THR A 497 14.32 34.52 -27.38
CA THR A 497 14.36 33.57 -28.50
C THR A 497 13.00 33.53 -29.19
N SER A 498 12.94 33.83 -30.49
CA SER A 498 11.69 33.85 -31.25
C SER A 498 11.04 32.46 -31.33
N LEU A 499 9.75 32.35 -30.99
CA LEU A 499 8.98 31.12 -31.15
C LEU A 499 8.90 30.68 -32.62
N PRO A 500 9.35 29.45 -32.98
CA PRO A 500 9.30 28.94 -34.34
C PRO A 500 7.91 29.02 -35.00
N ASN A 501 7.87 29.36 -36.29
CA ASN A 501 6.63 29.52 -37.05
C ASN A 501 5.74 28.26 -37.06
N LYS A 502 6.34 27.07 -37.02
CA LYS A 502 5.59 25.80 -36.93
C LYS A 502 4.77 25.73 -35.65
N ILE A 503 5.37 26.08 -34.51
CA ILE A 503 4.69 26.07 -33.20
C ILE A 503 3.60 27.14 -33.17
N ARG A 504 3.90 28.37 -33.64
CA ARG A 504 2.90 29.44 -33.76
C ARG A 504 1.69 29.00 -34.58
N LYS A 505 1.93 28.38 -35.74
CA LYS A 505 0.88 27.89 -36.63
C LYS A 505 0.03 26.81 -35.95
N SER A 506 0.67 25.82 -35.31
CA SER A 506 -0.01 24.74 -34.58
C SER A 506 -0.93 25.30 -33.48
N ILE A 507 -0.43 26.25 -32.68
CA ILE A 507 -1.24 26.91 -31.63
C ILE A 507 -2.44 27.65 -32.24
N ILE A 508 -2.25 28.38 -33.34
CA ILE A 508 -3.33 29.11 -34.00
C ILE A 508 -4.40 28.16 -34.54
N GLU A 509 -3.99 27.06 -35.17
CA GLU A 509 -4.89 26.09 -35.78
C GLU A 509 -5.78 25.43 -34.72
N ASP A 510 -5.19 24.85 -33.66
CA ASP A 510 -5.97 24.16 -32.62
C ASP A 510 -6.86 25.13 -31.81
N LEU A 511 -6.37 26.34 -31.50
CA LEU A 511 -7.21 27.33 -30.81
C LEU A 511 -8.38 27.79 -31.69
N LYS A 512 -8.18 27.95 -33.00
CA LYS A 512 -9.27 28.28 -33.92
C LYS A 512 -10.24 27.12 -34.11
N GLU A 513 -9.76 25.88 -34.06
CA GLU A 513 -10.63 24.71 -34.12
C GLU A 513 -11.58 24.65 -32.91
N ILE A 514 -11.08 24.93 -31.71
CA ILE A 514 -11.88 24.90 -30.48
C ILE A 514 -12.80 26.12 -30.33
N PHE A 515 -12.28 27.33 -30.62
CA PHE A 515 -12.95 28.60 -30.29
C PHE A 515 -13.43 29.41 -31.51
N GLY A 516 -13.11 28.98 -32.73
CA GLY A 516 -13.43 29.74 -33.95
C GLY A 516 -12.79 31.13 -33.99
N ASP A 517 -13.49 32.08 -34.59
CA ASP A 517 -13.04 33.48 -34.68
C ASP A 517 -13.10 34.22 -33.32
N GLU A 518 -13.76 33.64 -32.32
CA GLU A 518 -13.85 34.23 -30.97
C GLU A 518 -12.55 34.15 -30.17
N VAL A 519 -11.55 33.41 -30.65
CA VAL A 519 -10.26 33.25 -29.96
C VAL A 519 -9.61 34.58 -29.58
N ASN A 520 -9.77 35.63 -30.39
CA ASN A 520 -9.19 36.95 -30.12
C ASN A 520 -9.93 37.74 -29.03
N ASN A 521 -11.20 37.39 -28.76
CA ASN A 521 -12.05 38.04 -27.77
C ASN A 521 -12.11 37.28 -26.45
N ARG A 522 -11.57 36.05 -26.40
CA ARG A 522 -11.48 35.23 -25.20
C ARG A 522 -10.18 35.49 -24.44
N LYS A 523 -10.23 35.20 -23.14
CA LYS A 523 -9.07 35.24 -22.25
C LYS A 523 -8.64 33.82 -21.93
N PHE A 524 -7.34 33.63 -21.75
CA PHE A 524 -6.74 32.33 -21.48
C PHE A 524 -5.87 32.37 -20.22
N ALA A 525 -5.78 31.23 -19.56
CA ALA A 525 -4.78 30.91 -18.56
C ALA A 525 -3.68 30.08 -19.23
N VAL A 526 -2.44 30.56 -19.18
CA VAL A 526 -1.26 29.87 -19.71
C VAL A 526 -0.44 29.35 -18.55
N ARG A 527 -0.35 28.02 -18.41
CA ARG A 527 0.15 27.34 -17.20
C ARG A 527 1.28 26.38 -17.58
N SER A 528 2.39 26.41 -16.83
CA SER A 528 3.45 25.42 -16.99
C SER A 528 2.98 24.02 -16.58
N SER A 529 3.45 23.00 -17.29
CA SER A 529 3.18 21.58 -17.03
C SER A 529 4.45 20.77 -17.31
N ALA A 530 5.34 20.65 -16.32
CA ALA A 530 6.59 19.94 -16.51
C ALA A 530 6.41 18.41 -16.39
N THR A 531 7.28 17.67 -17.08
CA THR A 531 7.40 16.22 -16.88
C THR A 531 8.03 15.94 -15.51
N GLY A 532 7.48 14.98 -14.76
CA GLY A 532 7.98 14.64 -13.42
C GLY A 532 7.70 15.67 -12.32
N GLU A 533 6.86 16.68 -12.58
CA GLU A 533 6.42 17.68 -11.57
C GLU A 533 5.53 17.05 -10.48
N ASP A 534 4.73 16.05 -10.88
CA ASP A 534 3.79 15.31 -10.04
C ASP A 534 4.31 13.88 -9.84
N THR A 535 5.30 13.72 -8.94
CA THR A 535 5.72 12.41 -8.47
C THR A 535 5.13 12.14 -7.09
N THR A 536 4.93 10.86 -6.74
CA THR A 536 4.41 10.45 -5.42
C THR A 536 5.29 10.93 -4.27
N ALA A 537 6.58 11.16 -4.50
CA ALA A 537 7.52 11.67 -3.51
C ALA A 537 7.39 13.18 -3.27
N MET A 538 6.89 13.96 -4.25
CA MET A 538 6.95 15.42 -4.22
C MET A 538 5.88 16.07 -5.09
N SER A 539 5.04 16.92 -4.49
CA SER A 539 4.23 17.90 -5.22
C SER A 539 5.04 19.18 -5.38
N ALA A 540 5.55 19.49 -6.58
CA ALA A 540 6.23 20.75 -6.87
C ALA A 540 5.24 21.91 -7.09
N ALA A 541 4.24 22.04 -6.21
CA ALA A 541 3.21 23.07 -6.32
C ALA A 541 3.83 24.48 -6.19
N GLY A 542 3.52 25.36 -7.15
CA GLY A 542 3.87 26.79 -7.10
C GLY A 542 5.29 27.17 -7.50
N GLN A 543 6.07 26.28 -8.12
CA GLN A 543 7.48 26.57 -8.48
C GLN A 543 7.67 27.25 -9.84
N MET A 544 6.67 27.18 -10.72
CA MET A 544 6.74 27.68 -12.10
C MET A 544 5.56 28.59 -12.40
N ASP A 545 5.78 29.53 -13.32
CA ASP A 545 4.86 30.64 -13.54
C ASP A 545 3.54 30.19 -14.18
N THR A 546 2.46 30.83 -13.75
CA THR A 546 1.14 30.81 -14.40
C THR A 546 0.78 32.23 -14.80
N PHE A 547 0.19 32.39 -15.99
CA PHE A 547 -0.23 33.69 -16.51
C PHE A 547 -1.74 33.66 -16.76
N LEU A 548 -2.49 34.49 -16.04
CA LEU A 548 -3.95 34.58 -16.16
C LEU A 548 -4.37 35.78 -17.01
N GLY A 549 -5.53 35.65 -17.65
CA GLY A 549 -6.17 36.76 -18.36
C GLY A 549 -5.49 37.16 -19.67
N VAL A 550 -4.69 36.27 -20.25
CA VAL A 550 -3.93 36.48 -21.49
C VAL A 550 -4.90 36.60 -22.66
N GLN A 551 -4.80 37.66 -23.47
CA GLN A 551 -5.72 37.90 -24.58
C GLN A 551 -4.97 38.18 -25.89
N GLY A 552 -5.38 37.48 -26.95
CA GLY A 552 -4.77 37.62 -28.27
C GLY A 552 -3.52 36.76 -28.47
N LEU A 553 -3.27 36.39 -29.72
CA LEU A 553 -2.27 35.38 -30.09
C LEU A 553 -0.84 35.76 -29.70
N GLU A 554 -0.45 37.03 -29.88
CA GLU A 554 0.92 37.47 -29.54
C GLU A 554 1.18 37.41 -28.03
N GLU A 555 0.18 37.74 -27.19
CA GLU A 555 0.33 37.59 -25.74
C GLU A 555 0.41 36.11 -25.33
N ILE A 556 -0.34 35.22 -25.99
CA ILE A 556 -0.27 33.77 -25.78
C ILE A 556 1.14 33.27 -26.10
N PHE A 557 1.73 33.67 -27.24
CA PHE A 557 3.09 33.26 -27.60
C PHE A 557 4.12 33.70 -26.57
N LEU A 558 4.03 34.97 -26.12
CA LEU A 558 4.90 35.50 -25.08
C LEU A 558 4.71 34.76 -23.75
N ALA A 559 3.49 34.43 -23.37
CA ALA A 559 3.19 33.68 -22.15
C ALA A 559 3.77 32.26 -22.20
N VAL A 560 3.69 31.56 -23.35
CA VAL A 560 4.31 30.24 -23.55
C VAL A 560 5.82 30.30 -23.36
N GLN A 561 6.49 31.29 -23.97
CA GLN A 561 7.94 31.48 -23.79
C GLN A 561 8.30 31.81 -22.32
N LYS A 562 7.50 32.63 -21.64
CA LYS A 562 7.69 32.93 -20.22
C LYS A 562 7.52 31.69 -19.34
N CYS A 563 6.54 30.83 -19.63
CA CYS A 563 6.41 29.54 -18.95
C CYS A 563 7.69 28.71 -19.12
N TRP A 564 8.22 28.58 -20.34
CA TRP A 564 9.49 27.90 -20.58
C TRP A 564 10.68 28.52 -19.86
N ALA A 565 10.75 29.84 -19.76
CA ALA A 565 11.78 30.54 -19.00
C ALA A 565 11.64 30.34 -17.48
N SER A 566 10.43 30.14 -16.95
CA SER A 566 10.19 30.03 -15.51
C SER A 566 10.94 28.87 -14.86
N GLN A 567 11.18 27.78 -15.60
CA GLN A 567 11.90 26.60 -15.09
C GLN A 567 13.38 26.87 -14.73
N PHE A 568 13.94 27.98 -15.23
CA PHE A 568 15.32 28.43 -15.00
C PHE A 568 15.40 29.56 -13.98
N GLY A 569 14.29 29.92 -13.34
CA GLY A 569 14.28 30.87 -12.23
C GLY A 569 15.12 30.37 -11.06
N HIS A 570 15.75 31.29 -10.34
CA HIS A 570 16.66 30.96 -9.23
C HIS A 570 16.02 29.98 -8.21
N ILE A 571 14.77 30.24 -7.81
CA ILE A 571 14.04 29.40 -6.85
C ILE A 571 13.79 28.00 -7.42
N ALA A 572 13.35 27.92 -8.69
CA ALA A 572 13.07 26.64 -9.35
C ALA A 572 14.35 25.80 -9.50
N VAL A 573 15.49 26.44 -9.82
CA VAL A 573 16.79 25.77 -9.94
C VAL A 573 17.33 25.31 -8.58
N GLU A 574 17.24 26.13 -7.53
CA GLU A 574 17.63 25.72 -6.18
C GLU A 574 16.80 24.54 -5.68
N TYR A 575 15.50 24.56 -5.96
CA TYR A 575 14.60 23.46 -5.62
C TYR A 575 15.00 22.18 -6.35
N LYS A 576 15.13 22.22 -7.68
CA LYS A 576 15.57 21.08 -8.48
C LYS A 576 16.90 20.51 -8.00
N ARG A 577 17.88 21.37 -7.70
CA ARG A 577 19.18 20.98 -7.16
C ARG A 577 19.07 20.26 -5.81
N ARG A 578 18.24 20.74 -4.89
CA ARG A 578 18.05 20.14 -3.55
C ARG A 578 17.52 18.72 -3.63
N TYR A 579 16.71 18.43 -4.64
CA TYR A 579 16.04 17.14 -4.82
C TYR A 579 16.61 16.30 -5.97
N GLY A 580 17.78 16.66 -6.50
CA GLY A 580 18.47 15.88 -7.54
C GLY A 580 17.74 15.83 -8.89
N GLN A 581 16.90 16.81 -9.20
CA GLN A 581 16.14 16.88 -10.44
C GLN A 581 16.96 17.51 -11.59
N VAL A 582 16.66 17.09 -12.82
CA VAL A 582 17.26 17.65 -14.04
C VAL A 582 16.83 19.12 -14.20
N LEU A 583 17.79 20.03 -14.36
CA LEU A 583 17.50 21.46 -14.49
C LEU A 583 16.68 21.77 -15.75
N ASN A 584 17.06 21.19 -16.88
CA ASN A 584 16.35 21.29 -18.15
C ASN A 584 15.41 20.09 -18.35
N CYS A 585 14.26 20.14 -17.69
CA CYS A 585 13.23 19.11 -17.82
C CYS A 585 12.36 19.39 -19.07
N PRO A 586 11.95 18.35 -19.83
CA PRO A 586 10.91 18.53 -20.83
C PRO A 586 9.66 19.14 -20.20
N MET A 587 9.14 20.21 -20.80
CA MET A 587 8.00 20.94 -20.24
C MET A 587 6.98 21.27 -21.31
N ALA A 588 5.74 20.84 -21.05
CA ALA A 588 4.58 21.26 -21.79
C ALA A 588 4.00 22.56 -21.21
N VAL A 589 3.15 23.24 -21.97
CA VAL A 589 2.44 24.45 -21.54
C VAL A 589 0.96 24.29 -21.87
N VAL A 590 0.12 24.43 -20.85
CA VAL A 590 -1.34 24.37 -20.99
C VAL A 590 -1.85 25.77 -21.33
N ILE A 591 -2.67 25.88 -22.38
CA ILE A 591 -3.43 27.08 -22.73
C ILE A 591 -4.90 26.75 -22.54
N GLN A 592 -5.49 27.26 -21.46
CA GLN A 592 -6.85 26.93 -21.04
C GLN A 592 -7.74 28.15 -21.07
N GLU A 593 -8.99 27.99 -21.50
CA GLU A 593 -10.01 29.04 -21.42
C GLU A 593 -10.16 29.55 -19.99
N MET A 594 -10.18 30.87 -19.82
CA MET A 594 -10.38 31.47 -18.50
C MET A 594 -11.86 31.46 -18.12
N VAL A 595 -12.17 30.98 -16.92
CA VAL A 595 -13.53 30.94 -16.37
C VAL A 595 -13.82 32.21 -15.58
N ALA A 596 -14.75 33.04 -16.05
CA ALA A 596 -15.27 34.14 -15.25
C ALA A 596 -15.92 33.58 -13.98
N CYS A 597 -15.34 33.88 -12.82
CA CYS A 597 -15.78 33.35 -11.54
C CYS A 597 -15.90 34.45 -10.49
N ASP A 598 -17.00 34.42 -9.74
CA ASP A 598 -17.16 35.23 -8.54
C ASP A 598 -16.42 34.62 -7.35
N VAL A 599 -16.31 33.28 -7.33
CA VAL A 599 -15.65 32.48 -6.30
C VAL A 599 -14.82 31.38 -6.95
N SER A 600 -13.64 31.14 -6.40
CA SER A 600 -12.75 30.04 -6.77
C SER A 600 -12.18 29.38 -5.52
N GLY A 601 -11.52 28.24 -5.67
CA GLY A 601 -11.05 27.48 -4.51
C GLY A 601 -10.23 26.25 -4.84
N VAL A 602 -9.74 25.61 -3.78
CA VAL A 602 -9.01 24.33 -3.83
C VAL A 602 -9.71 23.32 -2.93
N MET A 603 -9.92 22.11 -3.44
CA MET A 603 -10.50 20.99 -2.72
C MET A 603 -9.46 19.89 -2.52
N PHE A 604 -9.34 19.41 -1.28
CA PHE A 604 -8.62 18.20 -0.93
C PHE A 604 -9.63 17.12 -0.53
N THR A 605 -9.57 15.97 -1.20
CA THR A 605 -10.43 14.80 -0.90
C THR A 605 -10.00 14.02 0.35
N CYS A 606 -8.90 14.44 0.97
CA CYS A 606 -8.37 13.98 2.24
C CYS A 606 -7.86 15.20 3.00
N ASP A 607 -8.14 15.29 4.30
CA ASP A 607 -7.70 16.44 5.09
C ASP A 607 -6.17 16.55 5.07
N PRO A 608 -5.58 17.63 4.53
CA PRO A 608 -4.13 17.77 4.41
C PRO A 608 -3.42 17.91 5.76
N VAL A 609 -4.14 18.22 6.85
CA VAL A 609 -3.55 18.37 8.19
C VAL A 609 -3.50 17.05 8.93
N THR A 610 -4.63 16.32 8.97
CA THR A 610 -4.72 15.05 9.71
C THR A 610 -4.49 13.81 8.85
N ASN A 611 -4.40 13.97 7.53
CA ASN A 611 -4.37 12.90 6.55
C ASN A 611 -5.60 11.97 6.64
N ASN A 612 -6.74 12.51 7.09
CA ASN A 612 -7.99 11.79 7.26
C ASN A 612 -8.78 11.79 5.94
N PRO A 613 -8.92 10.64 5.25
CA PRO A 613 -9.64 10.57 3.98
C PRO A 613 -11.16 10.63 4.13
N SER A 614 -11.70 10.67 5.36
CA SER A 614 -13.13 10.88 5.61
C SER A 614 -13.55 12.35 5.56
N VAL A 615 -12.59 13.28 5.52
CA VAL A 615 -12.84 14.72 5.56
C VAL A 615 -12.41 15.34 4.24
N ILE A 616 -13.36 15.98 3.55
CA ILE A 616 -13.07 16.80 2.37
C ILE A 616 -12.90 18.24 2.84
N THR A 617 -11.73 18.82 2.55
CA THR A 617 -11.43 20.20 2.89
C THR A 617 -11.57 21.05 1.63
N VAL A 618 -12.49 22.01 1.63
CA VAL A 618 -12.65 22.98 0.54
C VAL A 618 -12.25 24.36 1.05
N THR A 619 -11.29 24.98 0.37
CA THR A 619 -10.92 26.37 0.59
C THR A 619 -11.48 27.19 -0.55
N ALA A 620 -12.18 28.29 -0.25
CA ALA A 620 -12.77 29.17 -1.25
C ALA A 620 -12.43 30.64 -0.97
N ASN A 621 -12.25 31.41 -2.04
CA ASN A 621 -11.98 32.84 -2.03
C ASN A 621 -12.75 33.53 -3.16
N TYR A 622 -13.09 34.80 -2.94
CA TYR A 622 -13.68 35.64 -3.99
C TYR A 622 -12.65 35.92 -5.10
N GLY A 623 -13.13 36.00 -6.33
CA GLY A 623 -12.32 36.23 -7.53
C GLY A 623 -11.51 35.00 -7.94
N LEU A 624 -10.37 35.25 -8.61
CA LEU A 624 -9.52 34.22 -9.21
C LEU A 624 -8.72 33.42 -8.18
N GLY A 625 -8.48 32.13 -8.45
CA GLY A 625 -7.90 31.18 -7.48
C GLY A 625 -6.41 31.37 -7.19
N GLU A 626 -5.72 32.24 -7.92
CA GLU A 626 -4.28 32.47 -7.75
C GLU A 626 -3.95 33.32 -6.52
N VAL A 627 -4.93 34.08 -6.02
CA VAL A 627 -4.80 34.93 -4.82
C VAL A 627 -4.52 34.11 -3.55
N GLY A 628 -4.82 32.80 -3.55
CA GLY A 628 -4.54 31.90 -2.42
C GLY A 628 -3.10 31.38 -2.33
N LEU A 629 -2.32 31.40 -3.43
CA LEU A 629 -0.95 30.85 -3.44
C LEU A 629 0.15 31.91 -3.23
N LEU A 630 -0.13 33.19 -3.51
CA LEU A 630 0.83 34.29 -3.40
C LEU A 630 0.19 35.50 -2.69
N CYS A 631 0.48 35.66 -1.39
CA CYS A 631 0.14 36.77 -0.48
C CYS A 631 -1.30 36.92 0.07
N LYS A 632 -1.34 37.19 1.39
CA LYS A 632 -2.50 37.55 2.25
C LYS A 632 -3.55 38.41 1.53
N ILE A 633 -4.72 37.83 1.28
CA ILE A 633 -5.99 38.58 1.25
C ILE A 633 -6.87 38.03 2.37
N ASN A 634 -7.31 38.91 3.27
CA ASN A 634 -7.93 38.63 4.57
C ASN A 634 -9.35 38.03 4.54
N ASN A 635 -9.73 37.26 3.52
CA ASN A 635 -11.09 36.71 3.41
C ASN A 635 -11.05 35.24 2.94
N TYR A 636 -10.79 34.31 3.86
CA TYR A 636 -10.92 32.88 3.60
C TYR A 636 -12.32 32.42 4.02
N LEU A 637 -12.98 31.65 3.16
CA LEU A 637 -14.07 30.75 3.55
C LEU A 637 -13.50 29.34 3.51
N ILE A 638 -13.25 28.75 4.69
CA ILE A 638 -12.89 27.33 4.79
C ILE A 638 -14.19 26.58 5.04
N LEU A 639 -14.55 25.68 4.11
CA LEU A 639 -15.71 24.81 4.22
C LEU A 639 -15.21 23.40 4.53
N PHE A 640 -15.59 22.90 5.71
CA PHE A 640 -15.47 21.49 6.04
C PHE A 640 -16.76 20.79 5.61
N LEU A 641 -16.64 19.84 4.68
CA LEU A 641 -17.73 18.95 4.34
C LEU A 641 -17.43 17.59 4.99
N GLU A 642 -17.95 17.39 6.20
CA GLU A 642 -18.07 16.05 6.78
C GLU A 642 -19.28 15.37 6.15
N PHE A 643 -19.06 14.34 5.35
CA PHE A 643 -20.13 13.64 4.62
C PHE A 643 -21.05 12.78 5.50
N TRP A 644 -20.88 12.82 6.83
CA TRP A 644 -21.28 11.71 7.71
C TRP A 644 -22.05 12.14 8.98
N LYS A 645 -22.25 13.44 9.20
CA LYS A 645 -23.23 14.00 10.14
C LYS A 645 -23.79 15.25 9.51
N ASP A 646 -25.12 15.36 9.39
CA ASP A 646 -25.89 16.55 8.95
C ASP A 646 -25.01 17.67 8.40
N ILE A 647 -24.85 17.84 7.08
CA ILE A 647 -23.90 18.79 6.42
C ILE A 647 -23.56 19.96 7.36
N GLN A 648 -22.52 19.80 8.18
CA GLN A 648 -22.17 20.81 9.17
C GLN A 648 -21.26 21.80 8.47
N LEU A 649 -21.88 22.85 7.91
CA LEU A 649 -21.18 23.95 7.30
C LEU A 649 -20.46 24.75 8.39
N TYR A 650 -19.22 24.40 8.68
CA TYR A 650 -18.36 25.22 9.53
C TYR A 650 -17.83 26.39 8.72
N VAL A 651 -18.55 27.50 8.73
CA VAL A 651 -18.13 28.76 8.11
C VAL A 651 -17.25 29.53 9.08
N PHE A 652 -15.94 29.46 8.90
CA PHE A 652 -15.04 30.42 9.53
C PHE A 652 -14.99 31.68 8.66
N THR A 653 -15.64 32.75 9.13
CA THR A 653 -15.53 34.10 8.55
C THR A 653 -15.04 35.07 9.63
N GLU A 654 -14.27 36.08 9.25
CA GLU A 654 -14.10 37.24 10.14
C GLU A 654 -15.46 37.95 10.36
N PRO A 655 -15.66 38.67 11.49
CA PRO A 655 -16.98 39.01 12.04
C PRO A 655 -17.92 39.86 11.17
N LEU A 656 -17.46 40.35 10.02
CA LEU A 656 -18.20 41.28 9.15
C LEU A 656 -19.15 40.58 8.15
N ILE A 657 -19.07 39.26 7.97
CA ILE A 657 -19.83 38.53 6.92
C ILE A 657 -21.07 37.79 7.49
N SER A 658 -21.23 37.74 8.81
CA SER A 658 -22.28 36.96 9.50
C SER A 658 -23.73 37.37 9.17
N LYS A 659 -23.96 38.58 8.65
CA LYS A 659 -25.33 39.11 8.47
C LYS A 659 -25.94 38.87 7.09
N TRP A 660 -25.16 38.44 6.09
CA TRP A 660 -25.67 38.27 4.71
C TRP A 660 -25.85 36.80 4.30
N LEU A 661 -25.08 35.87 4.92
CA LEU A 661 -25.17 34.43 4.65
C LEU A 661 -26.34 33.73 5.35
N LEU A 662 -27.03 34.38 6.30
CA LEU A 662 -28.22 33.83 6.97
C LEU A 662 -29.52 34.04 6.17
N ASP A 663 -29.49 34.85 5.11
CA ASP A 663 -30.66 35.18 4.28
C ASP A 663 -30.69 34.45 2.91
N LEU A 664 -29.72 33.57 2.63
CA LEU A 664 -29.62 32.68 1.45
C LEU A 664 -29.72 31.22 1.92
#